data_AF-A0A1Y2UBV6-F1
#
_entry.id   AF-A0A1Y2UBV6-F1
#
_cell.length_a   1.000
_cell.length_b   1.000
_cell.length_c   1.000
_cell.angle_alpha   90.00
_cell.angle_beta   90.00
_cell.angle_gamma   90.00
#
_symmetry.space_group_name_H-M   'P 1'
#
loop_
_entity.id
_entity.type
_entity.pdbx_description
1 polymer ?
#
loop_
_entity_poly.entity_id
_entity_poly.type
_entity_poly.pdbx_seq_one_letter_code
_entity_poly.pdbx_strand_id
1 'polypeptide(L)'
;MASTLDIIDHSPHHPDPSPPVPTASNLILIDNYDSFTWNVYQYLVLEGATVTVYRNDQITLDELIAKKPTQLVISPGPGHPVSDSGISRDAIRHFAGKIPIFGVCMGQQCIFDVYGGDVSSAGEILHGKTSPLAHDSKGAYAGMAQGLPVTRYHSLAGTHVTLPECLEVTSWIPKDDGSKGVIMGVRHKEYTIEGVQFHPESILSQDGRVMIRNFLHMQGGTWAENERLHKEATVKNGVEKTPLPTAPKKNNILQQIYARRKEAVAAQKQIPSQRPRDFEAAYELNAAPPQISFVDRLRQSPFDVSLMAEIKRGSPSKGIFALDIDAPSQAKKYALAGASVISVLTEPDWFKGSIEDLRAVRQVLDSMPNRPAILRKEFIFDEYQILEARLAGADTVLLIVKMLDVDLLTRLYKYSLSLGMEPLVEVQNAEEMATAVRLGSKVIGVNNRNLESFEVDLSTTSRLRSLVPKETIICALSGINTHEDVLANHKDGVNAILVGEAIMRAPDASQFIQQLCAGRTTSAQQKAESEHLLVKICGTRTPEAALAAAEAGADLIGMILVPGRKRTVSDEAAKAISKAIHTFSRPDSSTITSPSAAPKISTNSASDFFASAPLNLTSPNRSRPLLVGVFQNQPLDEILSLQKRYNLDIIQLHGSEPVEWARVIPVPVLRRFGPGEPGIGARGYHALPLFDSGSGSGQLLDAVDVKAALERDRELRIILAGGLAPENVASVVKATGEDGARILGVDVSSGVEGSDGQQSLERIRDFIKAAKAIR
;
A
#
# COMPACT_ATOMS: atom_id res chain seq x y z
N MET A 1 11.29 -17.84 47.30
CA MET A 1 11.47 -16.95 46.13
C MET A 1 11.26 -17.81 44.90
N ALA A 2 10.06 -17.77 44.32
CA ALA A 2 9.75 -18.48 43.08
C ALA A 2 10.08 -17.53 41.92
N SER A 3 10.76 -18.03 40.90
CA SER A 3 11.11 -17.27 39.70
C SER A 3 9.83 -16.76 39.03
N THR A 4 9.68 -15.44 38.95
CA THR A 4 8.67 -14.81 38.11
C THR A 4 9.01 -15.15 36.66
N LEU A 5 8.21 -16.01 36.03
CA LEU A 5 8.15 -16.06 34.57
C LEU A 5 7.90 -14.61 34.10
N ASP A 6 8.75 -14.07 33.25
CA ASP A 6 8.54 -12.74 32.64
C ASP A 6 7.20 -12.80 31.91
N ILE A 7 6.17 -12.17 32.49
CA ILE A 7 4.83 -12.11 31.89
C ILE A 7 4.95 -11.19 30.68
N ILE A 8 4.99 -11.76 29.48
CA ILE A 8 5.05 -11.02 28.22
C ILE A 8 3.62 -10.64 27.82
N ASP A 9 3.35 -9.34 27.67
CA ASP A 9 2.10 -8.83 27.10
C ASP A 9 2.17 -8.84 25.57
N HIS A 10 1.20 -9.48 24.92
CA HIS A 10 1.03 -9.46 23.47
C HIS A 10 -0.07 -8.50 23.01
N SER A 11 -0.61 -7.68 23.92
CA SER A 11 -1.61 -6.66 23.61
C SER A 11 -1.00 -5.54 22.75
N PRO A 12 -1.64 -5.18 21.62
CA PRO A 12 -1.07 -4.23 20.64
C PRO A 12 -1.00 -2.78 21.14
N HIS A 13 -1.59 -2.46 22.30
CA HIS A 13 -1.82 -1.08 22.72
C HIS A 13 -0.96 -0.61 23.90
N HIS A 14 -0.50 -1.51 24.77
CA HIS A 14 0.31 -1.18 25.96
C HIS A 14 1.20 -2.38 26.30
N PRO A 15 2.46 -2.48 25.85
CA PRO A 15 3.27 -3.68 26.07
C PRO A 15 4.01 -3.70 27.42
N ASP A 16 4.20 -2.53 28.05
CA ASP A 16 5.02 -2.41 29.25
C ASP A 16 4.20 -2.56 30.55
N PRO A 17 4.77 -3.18 31.59
CA PRO A 17 4.16 -3.20 32.91
C PRO A 17 4.20 -1.80 33.57
N SER A 18 3.06 -1.37 34.09
CA SER A 18 2.91 -0.21 34.97
C SER A 18 3.62 -0.44 36.30
N PRO A 19 4.13 0.62 36.96
CA PRO A 19 4.71 0.51 38.30
C PRO A 19 3.68 0.00 39.32
N PRO A 20 4.11 -0.63 40.43
CA PRO A 20 3.21 -1.15 41.45
C PRO A 20 2.23 -0.10 41.96
N VAL A 21 0.96 -0.47 42.07
CA VAL A 21 -0.12 0.42 42.53
C VAL A 21 -0.35 0.17 44.02
N PRO A 22 -0.06 1.14 44.92
CA PRO A 22 -0.14 0.92 46.37
C PRO A 22 -1.52 0.50 46.87
N THR A 23 -2.58 0.95 46.19
CA THR A 23 -3.96 0.63 46.51
C THR A 23 -4.28 -0.83 46.23
N ALA A 24 -3.55 -1.47 45.31
CA ALA A 24 -3.73 -2.85 44.87
C ALA A 24 -2.60 -3.80 45.30
N SER A 25 -2.11 -3.60 46.52
CA SER A 25 -1.00 -4.39 47.08
C SER A 25 -1.39 -5.81 47.53
N ASN A 26 -2.69 -6.12 47.64
CA ASN A 26 -3.20 -7.45 47.99
C ASN A 26 -4.57 -7.69 47.33
N LEU A 27 -4.58 -7.72 46.00
CA LEU A 27 -5.79 -7.98 45.22
C LEU A 27 -6.09 -9.47 45.16
N ILE A 28 -7.34 -9.86 45.39
CA ILE A 28 -7.78 -11.24 45.21
C ILE A 28 -8.64 -11.38 43.95
N LEU A 29 -8.27 -12.33 43.10
CA LEU A 29 -9.04 -12.74 41.93
C LEU A 29 -9.71 -14.09 42.21
N ILE A 30 -11.04 -14.14 42.19
CA ILE A 30 -11.79 -15.40 42.23
C ILE A 30 -11.95 -15.93 40.80
N ASP A 31 -11.35 -17.09 40.53
CA ASP A 31 -11.41 -17.81 39.25
C ASP A 31 -12.67 -18.69 39.19
N ASN A 32 -13.57 -18.35 38.26
CA ASN A 32 -14.79 -19.12 37.94
C ASN A 32 -14.57 -20.10 36.77
N TYR A 33 -13.34 -20.61 36.58
CA TYR A 33 -12.99 -21.65 35.61
C TYR A 33 -13.18 -21.24 34.14
N ASP A 34 -12.82 -20.00 33.79
CA ASP A 34 -12.80 -19.53 32.40
C ASP A 34 -11.38 -19.53 31.82
N SER A 35 -11.24 -19.87 30.55
CA SER A 35 -9.97 -19.78 29.82
C SER A 35 -9.38 -18.37 29.78
N PHE A 36 -10.20 -17.33 29.93
CA PHE A 36 -9.79 -15.91 29.94
C PHE A 36 -9.41 -15.39 31.34
N THR A 37 -9.58 -16.18 32.42
CA THR A 37 -9.16 -15.74 33.77
C THR A 37 -7.66 -15.40 33.80
N TRP A 38 -6.83 -16.12 33.05
CA TRP A 38 -5.40 -15.82 32.94
C TRP A 38 -5.14 -14.44 32.33
N ASN A 39 -5.93 -14.03 31.34
CA ASN A 39 -5.79 -12.72 30.69
C ASN A 39 -6.18 -11.59 31.64
N VAL A 40 -7.23 -11.79 32.47
CA VAL A 40 -7.58 -10.85 33.54
C VAL A 40 -6.44 -10.74 34.56
N TYR A 41 -5.90 -11.87 35.02
CA TYR A 41 -4.73 -11.91 35.90
C TYR A 41 -3.54 -11.15 35.30
N GLN A 42 -3.24 -11.40 34.02
CA GLN A 42 -2.16 -10.74 33.30
C GLN A 42 -2.36 -9.22 33.28
N TYR A 43 -3.54 -8.72 32.89
CA TYR A 43 -3.80 -7.27 32.86
C TYR A 43 -3.71 -6.63 34.25
N LEU A 44 -4.17 -7.31 35.31
CA LEU A 44 -4.05 -6.82 36.68
C LEU A 44 -2.58 -6.68 37.11
N VAL A 45 -1.75 -7.70 36.85
CA VAL A 45 -0.32 -7.67 37.19
C VAL A 45 0.42 -6.63 36.36
N LEU A 46 0.13 -6.56 35.06
CA LEU A 46 0.73 -5.57 34.16
C LEU A 46 0.31 -4.14 34.52
N GLU A 47 -0.85 -3.92 35.12
CA GLU A 47 -1.24 -2.61 35.65
C GLU A 47 -0.75 -2.36 37.09
N GLY A 48 0.13 -3.22 37.61
CA GLY A 48 0.86 -2.99 38.87
C GLY A 48 0.18 -3.56 40.12
N ALA A 49 -0.83 -4.43 40.01
CA ALA A 49 -1.42 -5.11 41.16
C ALA A 49 -0.61 -6.32 41.62
N THR A 50 -0.60 -6.57 42.93
CA THR A 50 -0.16 -7.85 43.50
C THR A 50 -1.39 -8.76 43.64
N VAL A 51 -1.48 -9.77 42.78
CA VAL A 51 -2.69 -10.60 42.65
C VAL A 51 -2.50 -12.00 43.23
N THR A 52 -3.44 -12.42 44.08
CA THR A 52 -3.60 -13.82 44.52
C THR A 52 -4.87 -14.42 43.92
N VAL A 53 -4.76 -15.58 43.29
CA VAL A 53 -5.89 -16.24 42.61
C VAL A 53 -6.40 -17.41 43.44
N TYR A 54 -7.71 -17.49 43.62
CA TYR A 54 -8.39 -18.65 44.21
C TYR A 54 -9.52 -19.10 43.30
N ARG A 55 -9.64 -20.42 43.07
CA ARG A 55 -10.81 -20.98 42.38
C ARG A 55 -12.04 -20.87 43.27
N ASN A 56 -13.20 -20.66 42.66
CA ASN A 56 -14.46 -20.35 43.34
C ASN A 56 -14.99 -21.44 44.29
N ASP A 57 -14.39 -22.63 44.29
CA ASP A 57 -14.71 -23.78 45.13
C ASP A 57 -13.51 -24.30 45.95
N GLN A 58 -12.34 -23.65 45.86
CA GLN A 58 -11.10 -24.06 46.55
C GLN A 58 -10.70 -23.14 47.71
N ILE A 59 -11.56 -22.19 48.09
CA ILE A 59 -11.40 -21.36 49.27
C ILE A 59 -12.76 -21.12 49.91
N THR A 60 -12.84 -21.18 51.23
CA THR A 60 -14.04 -20.81 51.97
C THR A 60 -14.13 -19.30 52.17
N LEU A 61 -15.33 -18.78 52.43
CA LEU A 61 -15.50 -17.34 52.69
C LEU A 61 -14.68 -16.87 53.90
N ASP A 62 -14.63 -17.66 54.98
CA ASP A 62 -13.85 -17.31 56.19
C ASP A 62 -12.34 -17.25 55.91
N GLU A 63 -11.82 -18.17 55.11
CA GLU A 63 -10.42 -18.14 54.67
C GLU A 63 -10.14 -16.92 53.81
N LEU A 64 -11.05 -16.57 52.90
CA LEU A 64 -10.94 -15.40 52.04
C LEU A 64 -10.93 -14.09 52.86
N ILE A 65 -11.79 -14.00 53.87
CA ILE A 65 -11.81 -12.88 54.84
C ILE A 65 -10.48 -12.76 55.57
N ALA A 66 -9.92 -13.90 56.02
CA ALA A 66 -8.64 -13.93 56.73
C ALA A 66 -7.46 -13.43 55.88
N LYS A 67 -7.57 -13.45 54.54
CA LYS A 67 -6.55 -12.89 53.62
C LYS A 67 -6.51 -11.37 53.57
N LYS A 68 -7.54 -10.67 54.10
CA LYS A 68 -7.63 -9.19 54.12
C LYS A 68 -7.38 -8.56 52.74
N PRO A 69 -8.17 -8.90 51.71
CA PRO A 69 -8.02 -8.32 50.38
C PRO A 69 -8.12 -6.79 50.40
N THR A 70 -7.34 -6.11 49.57
CA THR A 70 -7.48 -4.66 49.30
C THR A 70 -8.50 -4.38 48.21
N GLN A 71 -8.64 -5.30 47.26
CA GLN A 71 -9.69 -5.33 46.24
C GLN A 71 -10.09 -6.77 45.94
N LEU A 72 -11.29 -6.92 45.40
CA LEU A 72 -11.82 -8.19 44.92
C LEU A 72 -12.14 -8.10 43.43
N VAL A 73 -11.65 -9.06 42.64
CA VAL A 73 -12.06 -9.24 41.25
C VAL A 73 -12.73 -10.59 41.10
N ILE A 74 -13.88 -10.62 40.44
CA ILE A 74 -14.59 -11.85 40.07
C ILE A 74 -14.40 -12.06 38.57
N SER A 75 -13.72 -13.16 38.22
CA SER A 75 -13.39 -13.47 36.82
C SER A 75 -14.63 -13.81 35.98
N PRO A 76 -14.47 -13.89 34.64
CA PRO A 76 -15.40 -14.60 33.78
C PRO A 76 -15.56 -16.07 34.20
N GLY A 77 -16.62 -16.71 33.73
CA GLY A 77 -16.95 -18.10 34.05
C GLY A 77 -18.07 -18.62 33.14
N PRO A 78 -18.08 -19.92 32.81
CA PRO A 78 -19.22 -20.53 32.13
C PRO A 78 -20.42 -20.69 33.08
N GLY A 79 -21.60 -20.92 32.51
CA GLY A 79 -22.81 -21.25 33.28
C GLY A 79 -23.61 -20.04 33.72
N HIS A 80 -24.29 -20.17 34.86
CA HIS A 80 -25.16 -19.13 35.44
C HIS A 80 -24.69 -18.74 36.85
N PRO A 81 -24.76 -17.46 37.25
CA PRO A 81 -24.26 -17.01 38.56
C PRO A 81 -24.83 -17.80 39.74
N VAL A 82 -26.12 -18.18 39.68
CA VAL A 82 -26.78 -18.92 40.77
C VAL A 82 -26.21 -20.32 40.98
N SER A 83 -25.84 -21.05 39.91
CA SER A 83 -25.44 -22.46 39.96
C SER A 83 -23.94 -22.67 39.92
N ASP A 84 -23.20 -21.81 39.22
CA ASP A 84 -21.84 -22.13 38.77
C ASP A 84 -20.75 -21.20 39.33
N SER A 85 -21.12 -20.16 40.10
CA SER A 85 -20.18 -19.14 40.58
C SER A 85 -19.51 -19.42 41.94
N GLY A 86 -19.78 -20.58 42.54
CA GLY A 86 -19.20 -20.98 43.83
C GLY A 86 -19.35 -19.89 44.89
N ILE A 87 -18.26 -19.55 45.58
CA ILE A 87 -18.25 -18.52 46.63
C ILE A 87 -18.38 -17.07 46.11
N SER A 88 -18.38 -16.83 44.79
CA SER A 88 -18.31 -15.47 44.22
C SER A 88 -19.43 -14.56 44.70
N ARG A 89 -20.68 -15.07 44.76
CA ARG A 89 -21.85 -14.31 45.24
C ARG A 89 -21.73 -13.95 46.72
N ASP A 90 -21.26 -14.89 47.54
CA ASP A 90 -21.10 -14.68 48.97
C ASP A 90 -19.93 -13.74 49.28
N ALA A 91 -18.86 -13.81 48.49
CA ALA A 91 -17.76 -12.86 48.56
C ALA A 91 -18.22 -11.44 48.21
N ILE A 92 -19.00 -11.25 47.14
CA ILE A 92 -19.58 -9.94 46.79
C ILE A 92 -20.41 -9.40 47.95
N ARG A 93 -21.34 -10.20 48.50
CA ARG A 93 -22.18 -9.81 49.64
C ARG A 93 -21.35 -9.41 50.85
N HIS A 94 -20.30 -10.18 51.16
CA HIS A 94 -19.48 -9.92 52.32
C HIS A 94 -18.65 -8.65 52.17
N PHE A 95 -18.01 -8.44 51.03
CA PHE A 95 -17.06 -7.36 50.80
C PHE A 95 -17.70 -6.05 50.30
N ALA A 96 -18.97 -6.09 49.91
CA ALA A 96 -19.73 -4.89 49.59
C ALA A 96 -19.65 -3.86 50.72
N GLY A 97 -19.37 -2.60 50.38
CA GLY A 97 -19.21 -1.54 51.36
C GLY A 97 -17.91 -1.59 52.19
N LYS A 98 -16.99 -2.53 51.90
CA LYS A 98 -15.71 -2.66 52.63
C LYS A 98 -14.49 -2.41 51.75
N ILE A 99 -14.50 -2.95 50.53
CA ILE A 99 -13.40 -2.82 49.56
C ILE A 99 -13.95 -2.66 48.14
N PRO A 100 -13.16 -2.15 47.19
CA PRO A 100 -13.54 -2.13 45.78
C PRO A 100 -13.74 -3.54 45.21
N ILE A 101 -14.81 -3.71 44.43
CA ILE A 101 -15.15 -4.97 43.75
C ILE A 101 -15.30 -4.74 42.25
N PHE A 102 -14.64 -5.55 41.43
CA PHE A 102 -14.80 -5.55 39.98
C PHE A 102 -15.25 -6.91 39.44
N GLY A 103 -16.25 -6.93 38.56
CA GLY A 103 -16.75 -8.16 37.94
C GLY A 103 -16.59 -8.16 36.42
N VAL A 104 -16.11 -9.25 35.84
CA VAL A 104 -16.02 -9.42 34.37
C VAL A 104 -16.91 -10.58 33.92
N CYS A 105 -17.77 -10.34 32.92
CA CYS A 105 -18.72 -11.30 32.37
C CYS A 105 -19.58 -11.97 33.47
N MET A 106 -19.32 -13.24 33.81
CA MET A 106 -19.93 -13.90 34.97
C MET A 106 -19.80 -13.09 36.26
N GLY A 107 -18.67 -12.41 36.50
CA GLY A 107 -18.50 -11.55 37.67
C GLY A 107 -19.49 -10.39 37.72
N GLN A 108 -19.78 -9.76 36.57
CA GLN A 108 -20.81 -8.71 36.48
C GLN A 108 -22.22 -9.29 36.64
N GLN A 109 -22.46 -10.51 36.15
CA GLN A 109 -23.72 -11.24 36.35
C GLN A 109 -23.94 -11.60 37.82
N CYS A 110 -22.90 -12.01 38.55
CA CYS A 110 -22.96 -12.22 39.99
C CYS A 110 -23.32 -10.94 40.75
N ILE A 111 -22.75 -9.78 40.37
CA ILE A 111 -23.12 -8.49 40.95
C ILE A 111 -24.61 -8.21 40.69
N PHE A 112 -25.07 -8.41 39.46
CA PHE A 112 -26.47 -8.20 39.08
C PHE A 112 -27.44 -9.07 39.90
N ASP A 113 -27.13 -10.36 40.02
CA ASP A 113 -27.93 -11.35 40.74
C ASP A 113 -27.93 -11.13 42.27
N VAL A 114 -26.79 -10.79 42.86
CA VAL A 114 -26.67 -10.56 44.32
C VAL A 114 -27.62 -9.47 44.80
N TYR A 115 -27.90 -8.48 43.96
CA TYR A 115 -28.82 -7.37 44.26
C TYR A 115 -30.25 -7.60 43.74
N GLY A 116 -30.58 -8.82 43.33
CA GLY A 116 -31.95 -9.24 42.98
C GLY A 116 -32.33 -8.99 41.52
N GLY A 117 -31.36 -8.77 40.64
CA GLY A 117 -31.61 -8.66 39.20
C GLY A 117 -31.52 -10.00 38.48
N ASP A 118 -32.34 -10.19 37.45
CA ASP A 118 -32.33 -11.44 36.68
C ASP A 118 -31.27 -11.40 35.58
N VAL A 119 -30.52 -12.51 35.47
CA VAL A 119 -29.62 -12.80 34.36
C VAL A 119 -30.32 -13.78 33.44
N SER A 120 -30.58 -13.36 32.21
CA SER A 120 -31.32 -14.17 31.23
C SER A 120 -30.73 -13.99 29.83
N SER A 121 -31.36 -14.61 28.83
CA SER A 121 -30.88 -14.54 27.44
C SER A 121 -30.69 -13.09 26.99
N ALA A 122 -29.50 -12.78 26.47
CA ALA A 122 -29.16 -11.46 25.95
C ALA A 122 -29.86 -11.14 24.61
N GLY A 123 -30.66 -12.05 24.06
CA GLY A 123 -31.35 -11.93 22.76
C GLY A 123 -30.44 -12.19 21.55
N GLU A 124 -29.14 -11.98 21.70
CA GLU A 124 -28.12 -12.22 20.68
C GLU A 124 -26.98 -13.07 21.26
N ILE A 125 -26.62 -14.16 20.58
CA ILE A 125 -25.47 -14.99 20.96
C ILE A 125 -24.25 -14.49 20.18
N LEU A 126 -23.30 -13.88 20.89
CA LEU A 126 -22.10 -13.31 20.30
C LEU A 126 -20.87 -13.79 21.05
N HIS A 127 -20.08 -14.64 20.38
CA HIS A 127 -18.80 -15.17 20.87
C HIS A 127 -17.66 -14.73 19.93
N GLY A 128 -16.67 -14.03 20.47
CA GLY A 128 -15.47 -13.62 19.73
C GLY A 128 -15.69 -12.49 18.72
N LYS A 129 -16.77 -11.70 18.88
CA LYS A 129 -17.07 -10.54 18.03
C LYS A 129 -17.04 -9.26 18.84
N THR A 130 -16.71 -8.16 18.17
CA THR A 130 -16.69 -6.83 18.77
C THR A 130 -18.03 -6.11 18.59
N SER A 131 -18.34 -5.18 19.49
CA SER A 131 -19.46 -4.25 19.37
C SER A 131 -19.04 -2.86 19.84
N PRO A 132 -19.58 -1.77 19.26
CA PRO A 132 -19.24 -0.41 19.69
C PRO A 132 -19.91 -0.08 21.02
N LEU A 133 -19.11 0.16 22.06
CA LEU A 133 -19.58 0.43 23.42
C LEU A 133 -20.00 1.90 23.60
N ALA A 134 -21.18 2.13 24.16
CA ALA A 134 -21.55 3.41 24.76
C ALA A 134 -21.38 3.33 26.29
N HIS A 135 -20.86 4.39 26.93
CA HIS A 135 -20.60 4.40 28.38
C HIS A 135 -20.78 5.77 29.03
N ASP A 136 -20.88 5.79 30.37
CA ASP A 136 -21.09 7.00 31.17
C ASP A 136 -19.81 7.85 31.40
N SER A 137 -18.64 7.31 31.04
CA SER A 137 -17.31 7.96 31.17
C SER A 137 -16.86 8.18 32.62
N LYS A 138 -17.43 7.43 33.55
CA LYS A 138 -17.10 7.45 34.98
C LYS A 138 -16.50 6.10 35.40
N GLY A 139 -15.96 6.04 36.62
CA GLY A 139 -15.46 4.79 37.21
C GLY A 139 -14.44 4.11 36.31
N ALA A 140 -14.69 2.83 35.97
CA ALA A 140 -13.85 2.07 35.04
C ALA A 140 -13.67 2.75 33.67
N TYR A 141 -14.62 3.57 33.22
CA TYR A 141 -14.59 4.27 31.92
C TYR A 141 -13.97 5.67 31.95
N ALA A 142 -13.40 6.10 33.08
CA ALA A 142 -12.84 7.43 33.21
C ALA A 142 -11.74 7.69 32.17
N GLY A 143 -11.88 8.78 31.42
CA GLY A 143 -10.92 9.21 30.39
C GLY A 143 -10.97 8.43 29.07
N MET A 144 -11.97 7.58 28.87
CA MET A 144 -12.11 6.74 27.67
C MET A 144 -12.99 7.40 26.59
N ALA A 145 -12.69 7.10 25.32
CA ALA A 145 -13.47 7.57 24.18
C ALA A 145 -14.77 6.77 24.02
N GLN A 146 -15.82 7.37 23.44
CA GLN A 146 -17.05 6.65 23.10
C GLN A 146 -16.86 5.75 21.88
N GLY A 147 -17.71 4.72 21.74
CA GLY A 147 -17.75 3.85 20.56
C GLY A 147 -16.61 2.83 20.49
N LEU A 148 -15.96 2.54 21.61
CA LEU A 148 -14.84 1.60 21.67
C LEU A 148 -15.27 0.19 21.26
N PRO A 149 -14.51 -0.50 20.39
CA PRO A 149 -14.78 -1.89 20.08
C PRO A 149 -14.50 -2.75 21.32
N VAL A 150 -15.52 -3.48 21.80
CA VAL A 150 -15.37 -4.42 22.93
C VAL A 150 -15.82 -5.82 22.56
N THR A 151 -15.08 -6.82 23.01
CA THR A 151 -15.30 -8.23 22.66
C THR A 151 -16.35 -8.87 23.57
N ARG A 152 -17.33 -9.54 22.96
CA ARG A 152 -18.42 -10.23 23.64
C ARG A 152 -18.23 -11.76 23.54
N TYR A 153 -18.44 -12.44 24.67
CA TYR A 153 -18.45 -13.91 24.79
C TYR A 153 -19.61 -14.37 25.69
N HIS A 154 -20.83 -13.89 25.41
CA HIS A 154 -21.95 -14.19 26.28
C HIS A 154 -23.25 -14.42 25.51
N SER A 155 -24.05 -15.36 26.02
CA SER A 155 -25.44 -15.59 25.65
C SER A 155 -26.41 -15.08 26.72
N LEU A 156 -25.91 -14.79 27.92
CA LEU A 156 -26.66 -14.27 29.05
C LEU A 156 -26.23 -12.83 29.37
N ALA A 157 -27.14 -12.01 29.87
CA ALA A 157 -26.87 -10.68 30.41
C ALA A 157 -27.94 -10.28 31.43
N GLY A 158 -27.63 -9.29 32.27
CA GLY A 158 -28.64 -8.64 33.11
C GLY A 158 -29.70 -7.94 32.25
N THR A 159 -30.96 -7.93 32.71
CA THR A 159 -32.06 -7.32 31.95
C THR A 159 -32.43 -5.93 32.45
N HIS A 160 -32.88 -5.05 31.56
CA HIS A 160 -33.39 -3.73 31.97
C HIS A 160 -34.65 -3.80 32.83
N VAL A 161 -35.47 -4.85 32.66
CA VAL A 161 -36.74 -5.02 33.38
C VAL A 161 -36.52 -5.27 34.86
N THR A 162 -35.47 -6.02 35.18
CA THR A 162 -35.12 -6.42 36.55
C THR A 162 -33.86 -5.71 37.05
N LEU A 163 -33.51 -4.56 36.47
CA LEU A 163 -32.40 -3.75 36.94
C LEU A 163 -32.62 -3.35 38.42
N PRO A 164 -31.78 -3.80 39.36
CA PRO A 164 -31.95 -3.46 40.77
C PRO A 164 -31.86 -1.95 41.00
N GLU A 165 -32.67 -1.42 41.93
CA GLU A 165 -32.69 0.02 42.22
C GLU A 165 -31.33 0.53 42.74
N CYS A 166 -30.56 -0.31 43.42
CA CYS A 166 -29.23 0.04 43.91
C CYS A 166 -28.14 0.04 42.82
N LEU A 167 -28.44 -0.43 41.60
CA LEU A 167 -27.52 -0.45 40.47
C LEU A 167 -27.90 0.62 39.43
N GLU A 168 -26.89 1.12 38.73
CA GLU A 168 -27.04 1.95 37.54
C GLU A 168 -26.32 1.31 36.34
N VAL A 169 -26.88 1.48 35.13
CA VAL A 169 -26.26 1.01 33.89
C VAL A 169 -25.17 1.99 33.46
N THR A 170 -23.92 1.53 33.46
CA THR A 170 -22.74 2.34 33.14
C THR A 170 -22.27 2.19 31.70
N SER A 171 -22.61 1.08 31.04
CA SER A 171 -22.36 0.91 29.60
C SER A 171 -23.38 -0.02 28.93
N TRP A 172 -23.58 0.16 27.63
CA TRP A 172 -24.55 -0.61 26.82
C TRP A 172 -24.16 -0.65 25.34
N ILE A 173 -24.71 -1.60 24.60
CA ILE A 173 -24.71 -1.57 23.13
C ILE A 173 -25.93 -0.76 22.67
N PRO A 174 -25.79 0.34 21.91
CA PRO A 174 -26.93 1.09 21.39
C PRO A 174 -27.78 0.23 20.44
N LYS A 175 -29.11 0.40 20.47
CA LYS A 175 -29.99 -0.11 19.41
C LYS A 175 -29.99 0.85 18.22
N ASP A 176 -30.49 0.40 17.07
CA ASP A 176 -30.59 1.21 15.84
C ASP A 176 -31.39 2.52 16.03
N ASP A 177 -32.33 2.52 16.99
CA ASP A 177 -33.14 3.70 17.35
C ASP A 177 -32.44 4.64 18.36
N GLY A 178 -31.18 4.36 18.71
CA GLY A 178 -30.39 5.13 19.67
C GLY A 178 -30.71 4.85 21.15
N SER A 179 -31.68 3.98 21.46
CA SER A 179 -32.00 3.59 22.83
C SER A 179 -30.97 2.61 23.42
N LYS A 180 -30.99 2.43 24.76
CA LYS A 180 -30.09 1.49 25.43
C LYS A 180 -30.47 0.05 25.06
N GLY A 181 -29.58 -0.67 24.37
CA GLY A 181 -29.69 -2.09 24.06
C GLY A 181 -29.13 -2.96 25.17
N VAL A 182 -28.31 -3.96 24.84
CA VAL A 182 -27.79 -4.92 25.83
C VAL A 182 -26.98 -4.22 26.92
N ILE A 183 -27.24 -4.53 28.19
CA ILE A 183 -26.46 -4.01 29.33
C ILE A 183 -25.05 -4.57 29.23
N MET A 184 -24.07 -3.67 29.14
CA MET A 184 -22.65 -4.04 29.03
C MET A 184 -21.84 -3.70 30.29
N GLY A 185 -22.41 -2.93 31.21
CA GLY A 185 -21.79 -2.62 32.49
C GLY A 185 -22.77 -2.03 33.49
N VAL A 186 -22.51 -2.30 34.76
CA VAL A 186 -23.30 -1.80 35.89
C VAL A 186 -22.40 -1.33 37.01
N ARG A 187 -22.89 -0.38 37.81
CA ARG A 187 -22.23 0.12 39.01
C ARG A 187 -23.22 0.24 40.15
N HIS A 188 -22.82 -0.08 41.36
CA HIS A 188 -23.65 0.15 42.54
C HIS A 188 -23.65 1.64 42.88
N LYS A 189 -24.79 2.21 43.28
CA LYS A 189 -24.94 3.66 43.51
C LYS A 189 -24.18 4.15 44.75
N GLU A 190 -24.03 3.29 45.76
CA GLU A 190 -23.36 3.60 47.03
C GLU A 190 -21.96 2.96 47.18
N TYR A 191 -21.88 1.63 47.07
CA TYR A 191 -20.64 0.87 47.21
C TYR A 191 -19.73 0.94 45.98
N THR A 192 -18.41 0.89 46.21
CA THR A 192 -17.36 0.88 45.18
C THR A 192 -17.36 -0.46 44.41
N ILE A 193 -18.45 -0.74 43.69
CA ILE A 193 -18.69 -1.98 42.98
C ILE A 193 -19.05 -1.63 41.54
N GLU A 194 -18.30 -2.17 40.59
CA GLU A 194 -18.54 -1.98 39.16
C GLU A 194 -18.27 -3.30 38.40
N GLY A 195 -18.97 -3.54 37.31
CA GLY A 195 -18.74 -4.72 36.50
C GLY A 195 -19.04 -4.49 35.03
N VAL A 196 -18.44 -5.31 34.19
CA VAL A 196 -18.57 -5.29 32.72
C VAL A 196 -18.98 -6.66 32.18
N GLN A 197 -19.92 -6.69 31.23
CA GLN A 197 -20.39 -7.92 30.58
C GLN A 197 -19.45 -8.39 29.46
N PHE A 198 -18.77 -7.45 28.79
CA PHE A 198 -17.74 -7.75 27.80
C PHE A 198 -16.42 -8.12 28.49
N HIS A 199 -15.45 -8.56 27.69
CA HIS A 199 -14.14 -8.99 28.15
C HIS A 199 -13.10 -7.89 27.89
N PRO A 200 -12.78 -7.00 28.87
CA PRO A 200 -11.74 -5.98 28.70
C PRO A 200 -10.37 -6.60 28.41
N GLU A 201 -10.13 -7.83 28.86
CA GLU A 201 -8.89 -8.60 28.68
C GLU A 201 -8.74 -9.24 27.30
N SER A 202 -9.76 -9.18 26.45
CA SER A 202 -9.69 -9.69 25.08
C SER A 202 -8.81 -8.81 24.20
N ILE A 203 -8.02 -9.42 23.33
CA ILE A 203 -7.10 -8.73 22.40
C ILE A 203 -7.83 -7.77 21.43
N LEU A 204 -9.11 -8.03 21.14
CA LEU A 204 -9.94 -7.19 20.26
C LEU A 204 -10.71 -6.10 21.03
N SER A 205 -10.61 -6.07 22.36
CA SER A 205 -11.20 -5.02 23.19
C SER A 205 -10.23 -3.86 23.35
N GLN A 206 -10.65 -2.67 22.89
CA GLN A 206 -9.83 -1.47 23.03
C GLN A 206 -9.88 -0.94 24.47
N ASP A 207 -8.76 -0.38 24.95
CA ASP A 207 -8.61 0.30 26.24
C ASP A 207 -8.94 -0.56 27.49
N GLY A 208 -8.94 -1.89 27.37
CA GLY A 208 -9.21 -2.79 28.50
C GLY A 208 -8.24 -2.62 29.67
N ARG A 209 -6.95 -2.41 29.39
CA ARG A 209 -5.93 -2.09 30.41
C ARG A 209 -6.21 -0.76 31.12
N VAL A 210 -6.77 0.23 30.43
CA VAL A 210 -7.19 1.51 31.05
C VAL A 210 -8.33 1.28 32.04
N MET A 211 -9.31 0.43 31.70
CA MET A 211 -10.40 0.07 32.62
C MET A 211 -9.88 -0.60 33.89
N ILE A 212 -8.96 -1.56 33.72
CA ILE A 212 -8.32 -2.25 34.86
C ILE A 212 -7.54 -1.25 35.71
N ARG A 213 -6.73 -0.38 35.10
CA ARG A 213 -5.98 0.67 35.82
C ARG A 213 -6.91 1.59 36.61
N ASN A 214 -8.00 2.05 36.00
CA ASN A 214 -8.99 2.90 36.67
C ASN A 214 -9.57 2.20 37.91
N PHE A 215 -9.87 0.91 37.82
CA PHE A 215 -10.31 0.11 38.96
C PHE A 215 -9.23 -0.04 40.03
N LEU A 216 -7.98 -0.35 39.65
CA LEU A 216 -6.90 -0.57 40.62
C LEU A 216 -6.67 0.66 41.50
N HIS A 217 -6.86 1.87 40.97
CA HIS A 217 -6.73 3.11 41.73
C HIS A 217 -7.88 3.41 42.70
N MET A 218 -9.00 2.66 42.63
CA MET A 218 -10.11 2.81 43.56
C MET A 218 -9.75 2.29 44.96
N GLN A 219 -10.30 2.92 45.99
CA GLN A 219 -10.10 2.59 47.40
C GLN A 219 -11.38 2.81 48.22
N GLY A 220 -11.48 2.13 49.35
CA GLY A 220 -12.62 2.27 50.25
C GLY A 220 -13.86 1.54 49.75
N GLY A 221 -14.80 1.32 50.66
CA GLY A 221 -15.99 0.50 50.41
C GLY A 221 -17.14 1.24 49.73
N THR A 222 -17.13 2.58 49.76
CA THR A 222 -18.16 3.45 49.18
C THR A 222 -17.55 4.47 48.22
N TRP A 223 -18.31 4.94 47.23
CA TRP A 223 -17.84 5.99 46.32
C TRP A 223 -17.47 7.29 47.06
N ALA A 224 -18.22 7.64 48.11
CA ALA A 224 -17.93 8.80 48.96
C ALA A 224 -16.59 8.65 49.68
N GLU A 225 -16.30 7.45 50.20
CA GLU A 225 -15.00 7.15 50.80
C GLU A 225 -13.88 7.17 49.76
N ASN A 226 -14.10 6.58 48.58
CA ASN A 226 -13.15 6.60 47.47
C ASN A 226 -12.75 8.03 47.08
N GLU A 227 -13.73 8.92 46.90
CA GLU A 227 -13.48 10.32 46.59
C GLU A 227 -12.71 11.04 47.71
N ARG A 228 -13.06 10.77 48.97
CA ARG A 228 -12.37 11.35 50.13
C ARG A 228 -10.91 10.90 50.17
N LEU A 229 -10.65 9.59 50.03
CA LEU A 229 -9.30 9.03 50.05
C LEU A 229 -8.45 9.53 48.86
N HIS A 230 -9.03 9.68 47.67
CA HIS A 230 -8.35 10.31 46.53
C HIS A 230 -7.97 11.78 46.80
N LYS A 231 -8.87 12.56 47.40
CA LYS A 231 -8.58 13.95 47.80
C LYS A 231 -7.48 14.01 48.87
N GLU A 232 -7.53 13.14 49.87
CA GLU A 232 -6.51 13.06 50.93
C GLU A 232 -5.12 12.64 50.43
N ALA A 233 -5.05 11.69 49.49
CA ALA A 233 -3.81 11.29 48.83
C ALA A 233 -3.20 12.45 48.00
N THR A 234 -4.05 13.28 47.41
CA THR A 234 -3.62 14.48 46.66
C THR A 234 -3.08 15.58 47.59
N VAL A 235 -3.57 15.67 48.83
CA VAL A 235 -3.15 16.67 49.83
C VAL A 235 -1.87 16.27 50.59
N LYS A 236 -1.63 14.98 50.84
CA LYS A 236 -0.42 14.50 51.54
C LYS A 236 0.88 14.62 50.74
N ASN A 237 0.80 14.68 49.40
CA ASN A 237 1.96 14.85 48.51
C ASN A 237 2.27 16.32 48.24
N GLY A 238 2.49 17.10 49.31
CA GLY A 238 2.70 18.56 49.25
C GLY A 238 3.77 18.98 48.24
N VAL A 239 3.33 19.45 47.07
CA VAL A 239 4.08 20.31 46.15
C VAL A 239 3.12 21.42 45.71
N GLU A 240 3.67 22.63 45.62
CA GLU A 240 3.06 23.88 45.18
C GLU A 240 2.04 23.73 44.05
N LYS A 241 1.10 24.69 43.98
CA LYS A 241 0.24 24.95 42.81
C LYS A 241 1.09 25.05 41.54
N THR A 242 1.34 23.90 40.92
CA THR A 242 1.53 23.78 39.49
C THR A 242 0.10 23.77 38.94
N PRO A 243 -0.22 24.50 37.85
CA PRO A 243 -1.60 24.57 37.36
C PRO A 243 -2.17 23.15 37.20
N LEU A 244 -3.50 22.99 37.33
CA LEU A 244 -4.28 21.88 36.74
C LEU A 244 -3.51 21.39 35.52
N PRO A 245 -3.24 20.07 35.35
CA PRO A 245 -2.39 19.62 34.26
C PRO A 245 -2.90 20.32 33.01
N THR A 246 -2.12 21.31 32.56
CA THR A 246 -2.23 21.81 31.21
C THR A 246 -2.14 20.52 30.43
N ALA A 247 -3.21 20.21 29.69
CA ALA A 247 -3.32 19.04 28.83
C ALA A 247 -1.91 18.61 28.43
N PRO A 248 -1.50 17.36 28.77
CA PRO A 248 -0.09 16.95 28.88
C PRO A 248 0.71 17.70 27.84
N LYS A 249 1.64 18.60 28.25
CA LYS A 249 2.41 19.51 27.34
C LYS A 249 2.46 18.83 26.01
N LYS A 250 1.63 19.26 25.03
CA LYS A 250 1.27 18.46 23.84
C LYS A 250 2.52 17.68 23.46
N ASN A 251 2.59 16.39 23.81
CA ASN A 251 3.76 15.60 23.42
C ASN A 251 3.67 15.68 21.92
N ASN A 252 4.55 16.48 21.32
CA ASN A 252 4.39 16.87 19.93
C ASN A 252 4.29 15.55 19.19
N ILE A 253 3.23 15.37 18.43
CA ILE A 253 2.97 14.14 17.70
C ILE A 253 4.19 13.72 16.87
N LEU A 254 4.99 14.68 16.41
CA LEU A 254 6.30 14.46 15.81
C LEU A 254 7.28 13.74 16.74
N GLN A 255 7.38 14.15 18.01
CA GLN A 255 8.21 13.49 19.02
C GLN A 255 7.71 12.07 19.33
N GLN A 256 6.39 11.85 19.36
CA GLN A 256 5.82 10.51 19.57
C GLN A 256 6.16 9.59 18.39
N ILE A 257 5.96 10.06 17.17
CA ILE A 257 6.32 9.33 15.95
C ILE A 257 7.82 9.01 15.96
N TYR A 258 8.65 10.00 16.29
CA TYR A 258 10.10 9.85 16.31
C TYR A 258 10.59 8.82 17.35
N ALA A 259 10.07 8.90 18.59
CA ALA A 259 10.42 7.96 19.65
C ALA A 259 10.01 6.53 19.28
N ARG A 260 8.78 6.35 18.78
CA ARG A 260 8.29 5.05 18.35
C ARG A 260 9.09 4.48 17.18
N ARG A 261 9.43 5.32 16.20
CA ARG A 261 10.23 4.91 15.05
C ARG A 261 11.65 4.50 15.46
N LYS A 262 12.26 5.17 16.45
CA LYS A 262 13.55 4.76 17.02
C LYS A 262 13.52 3.35 17.60
N GLU A 263 12.51 3.05 18.42
CA GLU A 263 12.32 1.71 18.99
C GLU A 263 12.14 0.67 17.89
N ALA A 264 11.28 0.94 16.92
CA ALA A 264 10.99 0.02 15.84
C ALA A 264 12.20 -0.21 14.91
N VAL A 265 12.99 0.83 14.59
CA VAL A 265 14.24 0.67 13.82
C VAL A 265 15.28 -0.11 14.62
N ALA A 266 15.39 0.12 15.93
CA ALA A 266 16.29 -0.65 16.79
C ALA A 266 15.94 -2.13 16.80
N ALA A 267 14.65 -2.48 16.85
CA ALA A 267 14.17 -3.85 16.73
C ALA A 267 14.42 -4.44 15.32
N GLN A 268 14.15 -3.68 14.25
CA GLN A 268 14.40 -4.09 12.86
C GLN A 268 15.85 -4.45 12.62
N LYS A 269 16.80 -3.66 13.14
CA LYS A 269 18.24 -3.90 13.03
C LYS A 269 18.70 -5.25 13.62
N GLN A 270 17.87 -5.93 14.41
CA GLN A 270 18.16 -7.25 14.98
C GLN A 270 17.60 -8.40 14.13
N ILE A 271 16.67 -8.12 13.22
CA ILE A 271 16.02 -9.14 12.38
C ILE A 271 17.04 -9.67 11.36
N PRO A 272 17.31 -10.99 11.29
CA PRO A 272 18.13 -11.56 10.22
C PRO A 272 17.59 -11.16 8.84
N SER A 273 18.46 -10.80 7.89
CA SER A 273 18.16 -10.16 6.59
C SER A 273 17.91 -8.65 6.62
N GLN A 274 17.81 -8.06 7.81
CA GLN A 274 17.64 -6.61 8.02
C GLN A 274 18.68 -6.04 8.99
N ARG A 275 19.75 -6.78 9.28
CA ARG A 275 20.86 -6.24 10.09
C ARG A 275 21.67 -5.26 9.21
N PRO A 276 22.31 -4.24 9.80
CA PRO A 276 23.17 -3.32 9.04
C PRO A 276 24.17 -4.05 8.13
N ARG A 277 24.86 -5.07 8.65
CA ARG A 277 25.80 -5.91 7.87
C ARG A 277 25.17 -6.67 6.70
N ASP A 278 23.89 -7.05 6.82
CA ASP A 278 23.19 -7.79 5.77
C ASP A 278 22.85 -6.84 4.61
N PHE A 279 22.45 -5.60 4.93
CA PHE A 279 22.21 -4.55 3.94
C PHE A 279 23.50 -4.07 3.28
N GLU A 280 24.57 -3.89 4.05
CA GLU A 280 25.90 -3.56 3.49
C GLU A 280 26.35 -4.65 2.51
N ALA A 281 26.30 -5.92 2.91
CA ALA A 281 26.63 -7.04 2.04
C ALA A 281 25.75 -7.08 0.77
N ALA A 282 24.43 -6.85 0.90
CA ALA A 282 23.54 -6.80 -0.26
C ALA A 282 23.89 -5.65 -1.21
N TYR A 283 24.24 -4.48 -0.66
CA TYR A 283 24.65 -3.32 -1.46
C TYR A 283 25.97 -3.55 -2.19
N GLU A 284 26.97 -4.13 -1.51
CA GLU A 284 28.26 -4.53 -2.11
C GLU A 284 28.10 -5.57 -3.23
N LEU A 285 27.09 -6.45 -3.11
CA LEU A 285 26.70 -7.40 -4.15
C LEU A 285 25.88 -6.77 -5.29
N ASN A 286 25.76 -5.43 -5.33
CA ASN A 286 24.99 -4.68 -6.34
C ASN A 286 23.50 -5.05 -6.38
N ALA A 287 22.90 -5.40 -5.23
CA ALA A 287 21.48 -5.76 -5.17
C ALA A 287 20.55 -4.55 -5.35
N ALA A 288 21.05 -3.32 -5.20
CA ALA A 288 20.24 -2.11 -5.34
C ALA A 288 19.89 -1.86 -6.82
N PRO A 289 18.61 -1.61 -7.16
CA PRO A 289 18.20 -1.41 -8.55
C PRO A 289 18.78 -0.10 -9.14
N PRO A 290 18.83 0.05 -10.48
CA PRO A 290 19.31 1.28 -11.11
C PRO A 290 18.53 2.52 -10.67
N GLN A 291 19.27 3.56 -10.31
CA GLN A 291 18.77 4.83 -9.82
C GLN A 291 18.61 5.84 -10.97
N ILE A 292 17.69 6.79 -10.84
CA ILE A 292 17.63 8.01 -11.66
C ILE A 292 17.88 9.28 -10.83
N SER A 293 18.35 10.34 -11.48
CA SER A 293 18.60 11.63 -10.84
C SER A 293 17.28 12.31 -10.42
N PHE A 294 17.09 12.46 -9.10
CA PHE A 294 15.96 13.19 -8.52
C PHE A 294 15.92 14.67 -8.99
N VAL A 295 17.09 15.31 -9.03
CA VAL A 295 17.24 16.71 -9.45
C VAL A 295 16.84 16.90 -10.91
N ASP A 296 17.33 16.05 -11.81
CA ASP A 296 17.02 16.17 -13.24
C ASP A 296 15.56 15.84 -13.52
N ARG A 297 15.01 14.87 -12.78
CA ARG A 297 13.60 14.50 -12.90
C ARG A 297 12.67 15.65 -12.53
N LEU A 298 13.00 16.45 -11.51
CA LEU A 298 12.24 17.66 -11.14
C LEU A 298 12.38 18.79 -12.17
N ARG A 299 13.36 18.74 -13.07
CA ARG A 299 13.51 19.69 -14.20
C ARG A 299 12.84 19.20 -15.48
N GLN A 300 12.60 17.90 -15.59
CA GLN A 300 12.00 17.22 -16.74
C GLN A 300 10.53 16.89 -16.45
N SER A 301 9.71 17.92 -16.32
CA SER A 301 8.28 17.79 -16.04
C SER A 301 7.43 18.15 -17.26
N PRO A 302 6.22 17.57 -17.41
CA PRO A 302 5.27 18.05 -18.40
C PRO A 302 4.49 19.29 -17.93
N PHE A 303 4.71 19.74 -16.68
CA PHE A 303 4.06 20.90 -16.08
C PHE A 303 5.07 22.01 -15.76
N ASP A 304 4.60 23.25 -15.66
CA ASP A 304 5.44 24.40 -15.29
C ASP A 304 5.98 24.29 -13.86
N VAL A 305 5.21 23.65 -12.97
CA VAL A 305 5.62 23.28 -11.62
C VAL A 305 5.54 21.77 -11.47
N SER A 306 6.67 21.14 -11.13
CA SER A 306 6.79 19.69 -11.05
C SER A 306 5.90 19.10 -9.96
N LEU A 307 5.17 18.04 -10.28
CA LEU A 307 4.35 17.32 -9.31
C LEU A 307 5.13 16.19 -8.64
N MET A 308 5.15 16.20 -7.31
CA MET A 308 5.50 15.05 -6.47
C MET A 308 4.22 14.48 -5.85
N ALA A 309 3.71 13.39 -6.41
CA ALA A 309 2.45 12.78 -5.98
C ALA A 309 2.70 11.82 -4.82
N GLU A 310 2.02 12.03 -3.69
CA GLU A 310 2.24 11.28 -2.45
C GLU A 310 1.17 10.20 -2.24
N ILE A 311 1.63 8.96 -2.02
CA ILE A 311 0.79 7.82 -1.63
C ILE A 311 0.81 7.71 -0.11
N LYS A 312 -0.36 7.84 0.51
CA LYS A 312 -0.54 7.70 1.97
C LYS A 312 -1.92 7.15 2.31
N ARG A 313 -2.00 6.26 3.30
CA ARG A 313 -3.28 5.63 3.71
C ARG A 313 -3.86 6.23 4.99
N GLY A 314 -3.04 6.96 5.75
CA GLY A 314 -3.45 7.70 6.94
C GLY A 314 -2.59 8.92 7.20
N SER A 315 -2.97 9.68 8.23
CA SER A 315 -2.14 10.76 8.78
C SER A 315 -2.45 10.97 10.26
N PRO A 316 -1.50 11.52 11.05
CA PRO A 316 -1.72 11.77 12.47
C PRO A 316 -2.92 12.70 12.75
N SER A 317 -3.21 13.65 11.85
CA SER A 317 -4.32 14.60 12.00
C SER A 317 -5.70 14.05 11.60
N LYS A 318 -5.76 13.03 10.74
CA LYS A 318 -7.02 12.57 10.10
C LYS A 318 -7.30 11.08 10.29
N GLY A 319 -6.42 10.35 10.96
CA GLY A 319 -6.53 8.90 11.08
C GLY A 319 -6.35 8.20 9.73
N ILE A 320 -6.87 6.98 9.64
CA ILE A 320 -6.87 6.16 8.43
C ILE A 320 -8.02 6.59 7.52
N PHE A 321 -7.76 6.82 6.24
CA PHE A 321 -8.80 7.20 5.28
C PHE A 321 -8.75 6.46 3.95
N ALA A 322 -7.72 5.63 3.69
CA ALA A 322 -7.64 4.88 2.44
C ALA A 322 -6.81 3.58 2.58
N LEU A 323 -7.23 2.71 3.49
CA LEU A 323 -6.51 1.47 3.80
C LEU A 323 -6.53 0.45 2.64
N ASP A 324 -7.55 0.53 1.79
CA ASP A 324 -7.80 -0.32 0.63
C ASP A 324 -6.95 0.06 -0.60
N ILE A 325 -6.21 1.17 -0.55
CA ILE A 325 -5.41 1.63 -1.69
C ILE A 325 -4.18 0.76 -1.90
N ASP A 326 -4.10 0.23 -3.12
CA ASP A 326 -2.94 -0.45 -3.69
C ASP A 326 -1.89 0.57 -4.19
N ALA A 327 -0.75 0.64 -3.50
CA ALA A 327 0.31 1.61 -3.79
C ALA A 327 0.89 1.46 -5.22
N PRO A 328 1.19 0.25 -5.73
CA PRO A 328 1.68 0.06 -7.11
C PRO A 328 0.70 0.58 -8.18
N SER A 329 -0.58 0.22 -8.08
CA SER A 329 -1.60 0.70 -9.03
C SER A 329 -1.74 2.22 -8.97
N GLN A 330 -1.69 2.79 -7.77
CA GLN A 330 -1.79 4.24 -7.58
C GLN A 330 -0.57 4.99 -8.13
N ALA A 331 0.64 4.46 -7.91
CA ALA A 331 1.87 5.01 -8.46
C ALA A 331 1.87 5.01 -10.00
N LYS A 332 1.39 3.93 -10.62
CA LYS A 332 1.25 3.85 -12.08
C LYS A 332 0.30 4.92 -12.61
N LYS A 333 -0.85 5.13 -11.96
CA LYS A 333 -1.80 6.20 -12.33
C LYS A 333 -1.13 7.58 -12.24
N TYR A 334 -0.44 7.86 -11.14
CA TYR A 334 0.25 9.14 -10.95
C TYR A 334 1.36 9.37 -11.99
N ALA A 335 2.14 8.34 -12.30
CA ALA A 335 3.19 8.40 -13.31
C ALA A 335 2.60 8.75 -14.70
N LEU A 336 1.55 8.02 -15.13
CA LEU A 336 0.87 8.27 -16.41
C LEU A 336 0.17 9.63 -16.46
N ALA A 337 -0.25 10.17 -15.31
CA ALA A 337 -0.83 11.50 -15.20
C ALA A 337 0.21 12.63 -15.24
N GLY A 338 1.51 12.33 -15.26
CA GLY A 338 2.58 13.31 -15.41
C GLY A 338 3.34 13.67 -14.13
N ALA A 339 3.17 12.91 -13.04
CA ALA A 339 3.98 13.12 -11.84
C ALA A 339 5.47 12.93 -12.16
N SER A 340 6.31 13.87 -11.72
CA SER A 340 7.78 13.76 -11.83
C SER A 340 8.35 12.89 -10.71
N VAL A 341 7.68 12.83 -9.56
CA VAL A 341 8.12 12.07 -8.39
C VAL A 341 6.93 11.35 -7.78
N ILE A 342 7.14 10.10 -7.35
CA ILE A 342 6.21 9.37 -6.49
C ILE A 342 6.79 9.34 -5.08
N SER A 343 6.11 10.01 -4.16
CA SER A 343 6.44 10.00 -2.74
C SER A 343 5.69 8.86 -2.08
N VAL A 344 6.41 7.90 -1.49
CA VAL A 344 5.83 6.74 -0.82
C VAL A 344 6.07 6.88 0.68
N LEU A 345 4.99 6.95 1.46
CA LEU A 345 5.09 6.88 2.91
C LEU A 345 5.46 5.45 3.31
N THR A 346 6.50 5.29 4.12
CA THR A 346 6.93 3.98 4.63
C THR A 346 6.81 3.84 6.15
N GLU A 347 6.22 4.84 6.81
CA GLU A 347 5.98 4.85 8.26
C GLU A 347 4.68 4.06 8.57
N PRO A 348 4.75 2.98 9.37
CA PRO A 348 3.65 2.04 9.53
C PRO A 348 2.57 2.44 10.53
N ASP A 349 2.90 3.21 11.57
CA ASP A 349 2.02 3.40 12.73
C ASP A 349 1.00 4.53 12.51
N TRP A 350 1.40 5.66 11.93
CA TRP A 350 0.53 6.82 11.69
C TRP A 350 0.15 6.99 10.22
N PHE A 351 1.05 6.70 9.28
CA PHE A 351 0.79 6.85 7.85
C PHE A 351 0.32 5.57 7.15
N LYS A 352 0.43 4.43 7.84
CA LYS A 352 0.05 3.08 7.35
C LYS A 352 0.77 2.71 6.05
N GLY A 353 2.04 3.08 5.96
CA GLY A 353 2.95 2.73 4.88
C GLY A 353 3.90 1.58 5.25
N SER A 354 4.64 1.08 4.27
CA SER A 354 5.65 0.04 4.48
C SER A 354 6.82 0.19 3.50
N ILE A 355 7.96 -0.43 3.80
CA ILE A 355 9.09 -0.46 2.84
C ILE A 355 8.74 -1.35 1.63
N GLU A 356 7.84 -2.30 1.80
CA GLU A 356 7.27 -3.17 0.78
C GLU A 356 6.44 -2.39 -0.24
N ASP A 357 5.68 -1.37 0.19
CA ASP A 357 5.00 -0.45 -0.72
C ASP A 357 6.01 0.23 -1.65
N LEU A 358 7.14 0.68 -1.12
CA LEU A 358 8.20 1.33 -1.91
C LEU A 358 8.84 0.34 -2.90
N ARG A 359 9.11 -0.90 -2.48
CA ARG A 359 9.62 -1.96 -3.37
C ARG A 359 8.62 -2.28 -4.50
N ALA A 360 7.35 -2.44 -4.17
CA ALA A 360 6.32 -2.80 -5.13
C ALA A 360 6.05 -1.65 -6.13
N VAL A 361 6.01 -0.40 -5.64
CA VAL A 361 5.97 0.81 -6.48
C VAL A 361 7.18 0.84 -7.41
N ARG A 362 8.39 0.58 -6.89
CA ARG A 362 9.60 0.54 -7.72
C ARG A 362 9.49 -0.49 -8.83
N GLN A 363 9.08 -1.71 -8.51
CA GLN A 363 8.98 -2.81 -9.48
C GLN A 363 8.01 -2.50 -10.63
N VAL A 364 6.83 -1.97 -10.34
CA VAL A 364 5.83 -1.63 -11.38
C VAL A 364 6.30 -0.52 -12.31
N LEU A 365 7.09 0.42 -11.80
CA LEU A 365 7.59 1.58 -12.57
C LEU A 365 8.90 1.31 -13.30
N ASP A 366 9.57 0.16 -13.08
CA ASP A 366 10.94 -0.11 -13.56
C ASP A 366 11.11 -0.04 -15.07
N SER A 367 10.09 -0.53 -15.76
CA SER A 367 10.08 -0.64 -17.22
C SER A 367 9.43 0.55 -17.91
N MET A 368 8.93 1.54 -17.16
CA MET A 368 8.29 2.70 -17.77
C MET A 368 9.35 3.62 -18.39
N PRO A 369 9.26 3.92 -19.70
CA PRO A 369 10.06 4.98 -20.29
C PRO A 369 9.83 6.26 -19.51
N ASN A 370 10.93 6.93 -19.15
CA ASN A 370 10.90 8.20 -18.43
C ASN A 370 10.14 8.15 -17.08
N ARG A 371 10.25 7.03 -16.35
CA ARG A 371 9.60 6.85 -15.04
C ARG A 371 9.88 8.03 -14.07
N PRO A 372 8.94 8.33 -13.14
CA PRO A 372 9.21 9.27 -12.06
C PRO A 372 10.29 8.76 -11.10
N ALA A 373 10.90 9.71 -10.37
CA ALA A 373 11.78 9.39 -9.26
C ALA A 373 10.96 8.92 -8.05
N ILE A 374 11.51 8.05 -7.22
CA ILE A 374 10.84 7.52 -6.03
C ILE A 374 11.45 8.15 -4.78
N LEU A 375 10.62 8.84 -4.02
CA LEU A 375 10.96 9.43 -2.74
C LEU A 375 10.48 8.51 -1.61
N ARG A 376 11.39 8.02 -0.77
CA ARG A 376 11.02 7.46 0.54
C ARG A 376 10.68 8.61 1.47
N LYS A 377 9.39 8.72 1.83
CA LYS A 377 8.90 9.70 2.79
C LYS A 377 8.78 9.03 4.16
N GLU A 378 9.69 9.36 5.06
CA GLU A 378 9.76 8.79 6.40
C GLU A 378 10.53 9.72 7.36
N PHE A 379 10.55 9.37 8.65
CA PHE A 379 11.33 10.05 9.68
C PHE A 379 12.71 9.39 9.81
N ILE A 380 13.66 9.81 8.97
CA ILE A 380 15.01 9.23 8.90
C ILE A 380 15.94 9.86 9.94
N PHE A 381 16.57 9.03 10.77
CA PHE A 381 17.57 9.43 11.77
C PHE A 381 18.79 8.49 11.84
N ASP A 382 18.83 7.47 11.00
CA ASP A 382 19.90 6.47 10.96
C ASP A 382 20.28 6.16 9.51
N GLU A 383 21.57 5.98 9.23
CA GLU A 383 22.09 5.60 7.91
C GLU A 383 21.50 4.28 7.44
N TYR A 384 21.17 3.39 8.38
CA TYR A 384 20.42 2.16 8.14
C TYR A 384 19.14 2.38 7.32
N GLN A 385 18.33 3.39 7.66
CA GLN A 385 17.09 3.68 6.95
C GLN A 385 17.37 4.17 5.52
N ILE A 386 18.47 4.88 5.30
CA ILE A 386 18.88 5.37 3.98
C ILE A 386 19.34 4.20 3.11
N LEU A 387 20.16 3.30 3.65
CA LEU A 387 20.63 2.11 2.94
C LEU A 387 19.46 1.17 2.60
N GLU A 388 18.55 0.95 3.55
CA GLU A 388 17.31 0.22 3.33
C GLU A 388 16.48 0.84 2.19
N ALA A 389 16.37 2.17 2.16
CA ALA A 389 15.67 2.89 1.10
C ALA A 389 16.31 2.64 -0.26
N ARG A 390 17.64 2.74 -0.33
CA ARG A 390 18.41 2.54 -1.56
C ARG A 390 18.23 1.13 -2.11
N LEU A 391 18.30 0.11 -1.24
CA LEU A 391 18.08 -1.29 -1.59
C LEU A 391 16.63 -1.57 -2.01
N ALA A 392 15.67 -0.91 -1.37
CA ALA A 392 14.26 -1.00 -1.75
C ALA A 392 13.94 -0.28 -3.07
N GLY A 393 14.86 0.55 -3.58
CA GLY A 393 14.78 1.22 -4.87
C GLY A 393 14.31 2.67 -4.82
N ALA A 394 14.48 3.35 -3.68
CA ALA A 394 14.32 4.79 -3.62
C ALA A 394 15.40 5.48 -4.48
N ASP A 395 15.02 6.56 -5.17
CA ASP A 395 15.95 7.46 -5.86
C ASP A 395 16.36 8.65 -4.97
N THR A 396 15.57 8.92 -3.93
CA THR A 396 15.83 9.97 -2.94
C THR A 396 15.10 9.65 -1.62
N VAL A 397 15.49 10.36 -0.56
CA VAL A 397 14.96 10.24 0.80
C VAL A 397 14.64 11.61 1.39
N LEU A 398 13.71 11.65 2.35
CA LEU A 398 13.41 12.86 3.13
C LEU A 398 14.36 13.01 4.32
N LEU A 399 14.93 14.20 4.52
CA LEU A 399 15.62 14.58 5.77
C LEU A 399 14.96 15.82 6.37
N ILE A 400 14.55 15.75 7.63
CA ILE A 400 13.76 16.81 8.29
C ILE A 400 14.65 17.59 9.25
N VAL A 401 14.92 18.87 8.97
CA VAL A 401 15.84 19.69 9.78
C VAL A 401 15.34 19.85 11.21
N LYS A 402 14.02 20.06 11.40
CA LYS A 402 13.40 20.20 12.73
C LYS A 402 13.68 19.02 13.68
N MET A 403 13.93 17.83 13.14
CA MET A 403 14.07 16.58 13.88
C MET A 403 15.53 16.19 14.14
N LEU A 404 16.47 16.75 13.37
CA LEU A 404 17.86 16.31 13.34
C LEU A 404 18.75 17.45 13.79
N ASP A 405 19.67 17.19 14.73
CA ASP A 405 20.76 18.11 14.98
C ASP A 405 21.65 18.25 13.74
N VAL A 406 22.40 19.35 13.67
CA VAL A 406 23.18 19.71 12.47
C VAL A 406 24.24 18.67 12.12
N ASP A 407 24.85 18.02 13.11
CA ASP A 407 25.88 17.02 12.91
C ASP A 407 25.28 15.74 12.33
N LEU A 408 24.18 15.27 12.91
CA LEU A 408 23.43 14.12 12.43
C LEU A 408 22.87 14.36 11.02
N LEU A 409 22.25 15.52 10.78
CA LEU A 409 21.75 15.93 9.47
C LEU A 409 22.87 15.92 8.42
N THR A 410 24.03 16.50 8.76
CA THR A 410 25.20 16.55 7.86
C THR A 410 25.71 15.16 7.53
N ARG A 411 25.76 14.27 8.53
CA ARG A 411 26.18 12.88 8.35
C ARG A 411 25.23 12.12 7.42
N LEU A 412 23.92 12.19 7.70
CA LEU A 412 22.89 11.51 6.89
C LEU A 412 22.84 12.05 5.45
N TYR A 413 22.97 13.37 5.27
CA TYR A 413 23.01 13.99 3.95
C TYR A 413 24.22 13.49 3.14
N LYS A 414 25.43 13.50 3.73
CA LYS A 414 26.64 12.98 3.08
C LYS A 414 26.54 11.48 2.78
N TYR A 415 25.98 10.69 3.69
CA TYR A 415 25.76 9.27 3.47
C TYR A 415 24.81 9.01 2.30
N SER A 416 23.68 9.73 2.22
CA SER A 416 22.75 9.64 1.07
C SER A 416 23.44 9.99 -0.26
N LEU A 417 24.26 11.04 -0.28
CA LEU A 417 25.04 11.41 -1.47
C LEU A 417 26.05 10.32 -1.86
N SER A 418 26.68 9.65 -0.89
CA SER A 418 27.58 8.52 -1.17
C SER A 418 26.89 7.34 -1.85
N LEU A 419 25.58 7.19 -1.65
CA LEU A 419 24.73 6.20 -2.31
C LEU A 419 24.11 6.70 -3.64
N GLY A 420 24.48 7.91 -4.08
CA GLY A 420 23.97 8.56 -5.29
C GLY A 420 22.65 9.31 -5.11
N MET A 421 22.08 9.36 -3.91
CA MET A 421 20.77 9.95 -3.64
C MET A 421 20.89 11.39 -3.13
N GLU A 422 20.45 12.38 -3.91
CA GLU A 422 20.26 13.76 -3.44
C GLU A 422 18.98 13.83 -2.57
N PRO A 423 19.08 14.14 -1.27
CA PRO A 423 17.92 14.19 -0.37
C PRO A 423 16.97 15.35 -0.67
N LEU A 424 15.68 15.17 -0.37
CA LEU A 424 14.77 16.27 -0.13
C LEU A 424 14.94 16.74 1.33
N VAL A 425 15.54 17.91 1.52
CA VAL A 425 15.74 18.48 2.86
C VAL A 425 14.54 19.35 3.23
N GLU A 426 13.76 18.93 4.23
CA GLU A 426 12.55 19.60 4.68
C GLU A 426 12.84 20.64 5.76
N VAL A 427 12.31 21.86 5.55
CA VAL A 427 12.45 23.03 6.43
C VAL A 427 11.09 23.68 6.64
N GLN A 428 10.95 24.42 7.75
CA GLN A 428 9.74 25.14 8.11
C GLN A 428 9.96 26.65 8.32
N ASN A 429 11.18 27.07 8.68
CA ASN A 429 11.49 28.46 9.02
C ASN A 429 12.86 28.91 8.45
N ALA A 430 13.19 30.19 8.68
CA ALA A 430 14.40 30.82 8.12
C ALA A 430 15.71 30.23 8.67
N GLU A 431 15.73 29.79 9.93
CA GLU A 431 16.92 29.19 10.54
C GLU A 431 17.19 27.79 9.96
N GLU A 432 16.14 26.99 9.83
CA GLU A 432 16.21 25.69 9.18
C GLU A 432 16.60 25.82 7.70
N MET A 433 16.06 26.83 7.00
CA MET A 433 16.44 27.16 5.63
C MET A 433 17.93 27.50 5.51
N ALA A 434 18.45 28.37 6.39
CA ALA A 434 19.87 28.71 6.41
C ALA A 434 20.77 27.49 6.69
N THR A 435 20.27 26.54 7.48
CA THR A 435 20.95 25.25 7.73
C THR A 435 20.98 24.39 6.47
N ALA A 436 19.85 24.22 5.78
CA ALA A 436 19.77 23.46 4.52
C ALA A 436 20.63 24.10 3.39
N VAL A 437 20.71 25.43 3.33
CA VAL A 437 21.57 26.15 2.38
C VAL A 437 23.05 25.94 2.70
N ARG A 438 23.47 26.05 3.97
CA ARG A 438 24.87 25.76 4.37
C ARG A 438 25.26 24.31 4.12
N LEU A 439 24.33 23.39 4.28
CA LEU A 439 24.53 21.98 3.98
C LEU A 439 24.83 21.74 2.49
N GLY A 440 24.44 22.67 1.61
CA GLY A 440 24.61 22.56 0.17
C GLY A 440 23.48 21.78 -0.52
N SER A 441 22.31 21.67 0.12
CA SER A 441 21.18 20.92 -0.44
C SER A 441 20.75 21.48 -1.80
N LYS A 442 20.61 20.61 -2.81
CA LYS A 442 20.11 21.01 -4.13
C LYS A 442 18.59 21.05 -4.19
N VAL A 443 17.91 20.34 -3.29
CA VAL A 443 16.44 20.28 -3.24
C VAL A 443 15.97 20.51 -1.81
N ILE A 444 15.23 21.60 -1.61
CA ILE A 444 14.71 21.99 -0.30
C ILE A 444 13.19 22.00 -0.34
N GLY A 445 12.56 21.26 0.57
CA GLY A 445 11.12 21.22 0.76
C GLY A 445 10.68 22.17 1.86
N VAL A 446 9.86 23.17 1.54
CA VAL A 446 9.23 24.05 2.52
C VAL A 446 7.92 23.44 2.95
N ASN A 447 7.83 22.99 4.21
CA ASN A 447 6.58 22.48 4.76
C ASN A 447 5.69 23.64 5.19
N ASN A 448 4.66 23.92 4.39
CA ASN A 448 3.66 24.94 4.71
C ASN A 448 2.77 24.50 5.89
N ARG A 449 2.78 23.22 6.25
CA ARG A 449 2.09 22.71 7.43
C ARG A 449 3.03 22.72 8.64
N ASN A 450 2.57 23.31 9.73
CA ASN A 450 3.28 23.24 10.99
C ASN A 450 3.27 21.79 11.52
N LEU A 451 4.45 21.22 11.76
CA LEU A 451 4.59 19.82 12.19
C LEU A 451 4.14 19.56 13.64
N GLU A 452 3.92 20.62 14.43
CA GLU A 452 3.46 20.54 15.82
C GLU A 452 1.96 20.88 15.96
N SER A 453 1.47 21.89 15.21
CA SER A 453 0.07 22.34 15.26
C SER A 453 -0.80 21.86 14.10
N PHE A 454 -0.20 21.39 13.01
CA PHE A 454 -0.82 21.02 11.73
C PHE A 454 -1.56 22.14 10.97
N GLU A 455 -1.43 23.39 11.40
CA GLU A 455 -1.93 24.56 10.67
C GLU A 455 -1.14 24.78 9.38
N VAL A 456 -1.80 25.27 8.33
CA VAL A 456 -1.20 25.47 7.00
C VAL A 456 -1.06 26.97 6.71
N ASP A 457 0.15 27.43 6.44
CA ASP A 457 0.48 28.80 6.02
C ASP A 457 1.23 28.77 4.67
N LEU A 458 0.50 29.02 3.58
CA LEU A 458 1.04 29.04 2.22
C LEU A 458 2.01 30.21 1.96
N SER A 459 2.01 31.26 2.80
CA SER A 459 2.94 32.39 2.66
C SER A 459 4.38 32.05 3.07
N THR A 460 4.57 30.92 3.77
CA THR A 460 5.89 30.47 4.25
C THR A 460 6.89 30.29 3.10
N THR A 461 6.45 29.69 2.01
CA THR A 461 7.32 29.42 0.86
C THR A 461 7.83 30.71 0.21
N SER A 462 6.93 31.69 0.01
CA SER A 462 7.29 33.01 -0.54
C SER A 462 8.32 33.74 0.33
N ARG A 463 8.14 33.75 1.66
CA ARG A 463 9.08 34.39 2.61
C ARG A 463 10.48 33.78 2.53
N LEU A 464 10.57 32.45 2.44
CA LEU A 464 11.84 31.73 2.51
C LEU A 464 12.59 31.70 1.17
N ARG A 465 11.92 31.89 0.02
CA ARG A 465 12.57 31.83 -1.31
C ARG A 465 13.75 32.78 -1.45
N SER A 466 13.66 33.96 -0.85
CA SER A 466 14.67 35.03 -0.90
C SER A 466 16.01 34.64 -0.24
N LEU A 467 16.01 33.63 0.62
CA LEU A 467 17.19 33.18 1.37
C LEU A 467 18.02 32.11 0.63
N VAL A 468 17.56 31.68 -0.55
CA VAL A 468 18.08 30.49 -1.23
C VAL A 468 18.69 30.86 -2.58
N PRO A 469 19.84 30.28 -2.97
CA PRO A 469 20.38 30.44 -4.32
C PRO A 469 19.35 30.18 -5.42
N LYS A 470 19.55 30.79 -6.60
CA LYS A 470 18.65 30.60 -7.76
C LYS A 470 18.66 29.15 -8.27
N GLU A 471 19.81 28.49 -8.16
CA GLU A 471 20.04 27.14 -8.69
C GLU A 471 19.38 26.02 -7.88
N THR A 472 19.05 26.31 -6.60
CA THR A 472 18.41 25.36 -5.69
C THR A 472 16.94 25.18 -6.05
N ILE A 473 16.50 23.93 -6.12
CA ILE A 473 15.12 23.57 -6.38
C ILE A 473 14.32 23.73 -5.08
N ILE A 474 13.30 24.59 -5.11
CA ILE A 474 12.36 24.77 -4.00
C ILE A 474 11.09 23.97 -4.26
N CYS A 475 10.71 23.18 -3.27
CA CYS A 475 9.50 22.38 -3.28
C CYS A 475 8.52 22.88 -2.22
N ALA A 476 7.28 23.22 -2.58
CA ALA A 476 6.24 23.52 -1.59
C ALA A 476 5.56 22.22 -1.14
N LEU A 477 5.54 21.97 0.17
CA LEU A 477 4.95 20.77 0.75
C LEU A 477 3.71 21.14 1.56
N SER A 478 2.63 20.35 1.38
CA SER A 478 1.33 20.52 2.06
C SER A 478 0.53 21.76 1.63
N GLY A 479 -0.79 21.63 1.70
CA GLY A 479 -1.71 22.77 1.55
C GLY A 479 -2.12 23.12 0.12
N ILE A 480 -1.60 22.41 -0.89
CA ILE A 480 -1.95 22.62 -2.30
C ILE A 480 -3.16 21.76 -2.65
N ASN A 481 -4.28 22.40 -3.00
CA ASN A 481 -5.54 21.72 -3.30
C ASN A 481 -6.15 22.13 -4.64
N THR A 482 -5.84 23.33 -5.16
CA THR A 482 -6.41 23.85 -6.41
C THR A 482 -5.34 24.31 -7.40
N HIS A 483 -5.74 24.54 -8.66
CA HIS A 483 -4.83 25.05 -9.69
C HIS A 483 -4.31 26.45 -9.35
N GLU A 484 -5.15 27.28 -8.73
CA GLU A 484 -4.77 28.61 -8.26
C GLU A 484 -3.65 28.54 -7.22
N ASP A 485 -3.65 27.54 -6.34
CA ASP A 485 -2.55 27.30 -5.40
C ASP A 485 -1.24 27.01 -6.17
N VAL A 486 -1.30 26.23 -7.25
CA VAL A 486 -0.13 25.92 -8.09
C VAL A 486 0.40 27.17 -8.77
N LEU A 487 -0.48 28.00 -9.33
CA LEU A 487 -0.10 29.28 -9.96
C LEU A 487 0.52 30.26 -8.95
N ALA A 488 -0.01 30.32 -7.73
CA ALA A 488 0.56 31.13 -6.66
C ALA A 488 1.99 30.66 -6.31
N ASN A 489 2.19 29.34 -6.13
CA ASN A 489 3.50 28.76 -5.89
C ASN A 489 4.48 29.02 -7.05
N HIS A 490 4.02 28.87 -8.30
CA HIS A 490 4.84 29.22 -9.46
C HIS A 490 5.31 30.67 -9.39
N LYS A 491 4.40 31.62 -9.09
CA LYS A 491 4.73 33.04 -9.00
C LYS A 491 5.76 33.32 -7.92
N ASP A 492 5.74 32.56 -6.82
CA ASP A 492 6.71 32.62 -5.73
C ASP A 492 8.05 31.92 -6.06
N GLY A 493 8.22 31.42 -7.29
CA GLY A 493 9.46 30.79 -7.74
C GLY A 493 9.68 29.37 -7.21
N VAL A 494 8.58 28.67 -6.86
CA VAL A 494 8.58 27.26 -6.51
C VAL A 494 8.74 26.41 -7.77
N ASN A 495 9.61 25.41 -7.69
CA ASN A 495 9.90 24.51 -8.81
C ASN A 495 9.04 23.24 -8.79
N ALA A 496 8.61 22.80 -7.60
CA ALA A 496 7.83 21.59 -7.44
C ALA A 496 6.83 21.68 -6.27
N ILE A 497 5.77 20.88 -6.33
CA ILE A 497 4.75 20.77 -5.28
C ILE A 497 4.63 19.31 -4.82
N LEU A 498 4.49 19.09 -3.52
CA LEU A 498 4.16 17.77 -2.97
C LEU A 498 2.68 17.73 -2.58
N VAL A 499 1.94 16.86 -3.25
CA VAL A 499 0.49 16.75 -3.09
C VAL A 499 0.13 15.29 -2.80
N GLY A 500 -0.52 15.07 -1.66
CA GLY A 500 -1.00 13.75 -1.27
C GLY A 500 -2.51 13.75 -1.07
N GLU A 501 -2.96 14.46 -0.05
CA GLU A 501 -4.33 14.33 0.44
C GLU A 501 -5.40 14.64 -0.61
N ALA A 502 -5.21 15.71 -1.39
CA ALA A 502 -6.16 16.13 -2.41
C ALA A 502 -6.26 15.10 -3.54
N ILE A 503 -5.12 14.54 -3.99
CA ILE A 503 -5.08 13.51 -5.04
C ILE A 503 -5.70 12.21 -4.52
N MET A 504 -5.41 11.83 -3.28
CA MET A 504 -5.90 10.59 -2.65
C MET A 504 -7.42 10.58 -2.45
N ARG A 505 -8.05 11.76 -2.30
CA ARG A 505 -9.51 11.91 -2.14
C ARG A 505 -10.25 12.08 -3.46
N ALA A 506 -9.54 12.36 -4.55
CA ALA A 506 -10.16 12.59 -5.83
C ALA A 506 -10.80 11.28 -6.36
N PRO A 507 -12.04 11.33 -6.89
CA PRO A 507 -12.66 10.15 -7.52
C PRO A 507 -11.82 9.60 -8.69
N ASP A 508 -11.20 10.49 -9.45
CA ASP A 508 -10.24 10.18 -10.51
C ASP A 508 -8.97 11.01 -10.31
N ALA A 509 -7.93 10.34 -9.79
CA ALA A 509 -6.64 10.95 -9.56
C ALA A 509 -5.99 11.52 -10.82
N SER A 510 -6.16 10.87 -11.98
CA SER A 510 -5.52 11.30 -13.22
C SER A 510 -6.14 12.61 -13.72
N GLN A 511 -7.46 12.70 -13.71
CA GLN A 511 -8.17 13.94 -14.04
C GLN A 511 -7.84 15.05 -13.05
N PHE A 512 -7.82 14.74 -11.75
CA PHE A 512 -7.49 15.72 -10.73
C PHE A 512 -6.07 16.27 -10.89
N ILE A 513 -5.07 15.43 -11.20
CA ILE A 513 -3.69 15.87 -11.47
C ILE A 513 -3.63 16.84 -12.66
N GLN A 514 -4.35 16.54 -13.75
CA GLN A 514 -4.40 17.40 -14.93
C GLN A 514 -5.09 18.75 -14.63
N GLN A 515 -6.19 18.72 -13.88
CA GLN A 515 -6.86 19.94 -13.44
C GLN A 515 -5.96 20.77 -12.52
N LEU A 516 -5.30 20.13 -11.56
CA LEU A 516 -4.43 20.76 -10.57
C LEU A 516 -3.21 21.41 -11.23
N CYS A 517 -2.51 20.69 -12.11
CA CYS A 517 -1.21 21.13 -12.62
C CYS A 517 -1.31 21.93 -13.92
N ALA A 518 -2.29 21.62 -14.77
CA ALA A 518 -2.44 22.25 -16.09
C ALA A 518 -3.68 23.16 -16.23
N GLY A 519 -4.54 23.22 -15.20
CA GLY A 519 -5.76 24.05 -15.24
C GLY A 519 -6.82 23.54 -16.22
N ARG A 520 -6.71 22.28 -16.67
CA ARG A 520 -7.58 21.70 -17.68
C ARG A 520 -8.23 20.43 -17.14
N THR A 521 -9.55 20.34 -17.25
CA THR A 521 -10.24 19.06 -17.17
C THR A 521 -10.09 18.39 -18.53
N THR A 522 -9.09 17.53 -18.69
CA THR A 522 -9.02 16.70 -19.90
C THR A 522 -10.22 15.75 -19.85
N SER A 523 -11.14 15.86 -20.82
CA SER A 523 -11.95 14.71 -21.21
C SER A 523 -10.99 13.55 -21.45
N ALA A 524 -11.27 12.38 -20.88
CA ALA A 524 -10.50 11.14 -20.97
C ALA A 524 -9.44 11.19 -22.06
N GLN A 525 -8.16 11.18 -21.66
CA GLN A 525 -6.97 11.02 -22.51
C GLN A 525 -7.40 10.50 -23.87
N GLN A 526 -7.32 11.34 -24.92
CA GLN A 526 -7.56 10.88 -26.29
C GLN A 526 -6.80 9.56 -26.39
N LYS A 527 -7.53 8.43 -26.46
CA LYS A 527 -6.92 7.12 -26.67
C LYS A 527 -6.04 7.40 -27.88
N ALA A 528 -4.72 7.29 -27.70
CA ALA A 528 -3.82 7.18 -28.82
C ALA A 528 -4.20 5.83 -29.45
N GLU A 529 -5.31 5.82 -30.19
CA GLU A 529 -5.64 4.76 -31.10
C GLU A 529 -4.45 4.75 -32.05
N SER A 530 -3.79 3.59 -32.12
CA SER A 530 -2.98 3.34 -33.29
C SER A 530 -3.91 3.53 -34.47
N GLU A 531 -3.72 4.62 -35.22
CA GLU A 531 -4.55 4.95 -36.40
C GLU A 531 -4.54 3.80 -37.42
N HIS A 532 -3.60 2.84 -37.29
CA HIS A 532 -3.51 1.68 -38.15
C HIS A 532 -3.28 0.39 -37.39
N LEU A 533 -3.96 -0.67 -37.84
CA LEU A 533 -3.68 -2.05 -37.41
C LEU A 533 -2.41 -2.58 -38.11
N LEU A 534 -1.43 -3.06 -37.34
CA LEU A 534 -0.24 -3.70 -37.89
C LEU A 534 -0.59 -5.05 -38.51
N VAL A 535 -0.03 -5.35 -39.68
CA VAL A 535 -0.28 -6.61 -40.39
C VAL A 535 1.01 -7.37 -40.56
N LYS A 536 1.05 -8.59 -40.02
CA LYS A 536 2.15 -9.53 -40.14
C LYS A 536 1.77 -10.71 -41.02
N ILE A 537 2.62 -11.01 -42.01
CA ILE A 537 2.53 -12.21 -42.85
C ILE A 537 3.64 -13.17 -42.43
N CYS A 538 3.29 -14.29 -41.81
CA CYS A 538 4.21 -15.26 -41.24
C CYS A 538 4.37 -16.52 -42.11
N GLY A 539 5.57 -17.10 -42.11
CA GLY A 539 5.87 -18.29 -42.90
C GLY A 539 6.07 -17.97 -44.38
N THR A 540 6.60 -16.78 -44.69
CA THR A 540 6.96 -16.36 -46.04
C THR A 540 8.13 -17.17 -46.55
N ARG A 541 7.95 -17.82 -47.71
CA ARG A 541 8.92 -18.80 -48.25
C ARG A 541 9.61 -18.40 -49.54
N THR A 542 9.12 -17.36 -50.22
CA THR A 542 9.72 -16.89 -51.47
C THR A 542 9.81 -15.36 -51.51
N PRO A 543 10.77 -14.79 -52.28
CA PRO A 543 10.87 -13.35 -52.48
C PRO A 543 9.60 -12.75 -53.10
N GLU A 544 8.92 -13.47 -53.98
CA GLU A 544 7.70 -13.01 -54.66
C GLU A 544 6.55 -12.83 -53.67
N ALA A 545 6.38 -13.77 -52.73
CA ALA A 545 5.39 -13.65 -51.66
C ALA A 545 5.73 -12.49 -50.70
N ALA A 546 7.01 -12.31 -50.39
CA ALA A 546 7.48 -11.21 -49.55
C ALA A 546 7.20 -9.84 -50.20
N LEU A 547 7.52 -9.69 -51.50
CA LEU A 547 7.26 -8.46 -52.25
C LEU A 547 5.76 -8.20 -52.41
N ALA A 548 4.95 -9.23 -52.73
CA ALA A 548 3.51 -9.07 -52.81
C ALA A 548 2.89 -8.61 -51.48
N ALA A 549 3.37 -9.13 -50.35
CA ALA A 549 2.97 -8.66 -49.02
C ALA A 549 3.40 -7.20 -48.77
N ALA A 550 4.65 -6.86 -49.14
CA ALA A 550 5.19 -5.52 -48.98
C ALA A 550 4.41 -4.46 -49.80
N GLU A 551 4.13 -4.76 -51.07
CA GLU A 551 3.33 -3.95 -51.99
C GLU A 551 1.90 -3.75 -51.50
N ALA A 552 1.29 -4.82 -50.96
CA ALA A 552 -0.05 -4.77 -50.40
C ALA A 552 -0.14 -3.99 -49.07
N GLY A 553 1.00 -3.66 -48.47
CA GLY A 553 1.07 -2.81 -47.29
C GLY A 553 1.29 -3.53 -45.96
N ALA A 554 1.78 -4.78 -45.96
CA ALA A 554 2.21 -5.46 -44.74
C ALA A 554 3.27 -4.62 -43.98
N ASP A 555 3.24 -4.70 -42.65
CA ASP A 555 4.19 -4.01 -41.78
C ASP A 555 5.32 -4.95 -41.36
N LEU A 556 5.02 -6.26 -41.22
CA LEU A 556 5.93 -7.28 -40.74
C LEU A 556 5.90 -8.51 -41.67
N ILE A 557 7.08 -9.04 -42.02
CA ILE A 557 7.20 -10.26 -42.83
C ILE A 557 8.02 -11.30 -42.06
N GLY A 558 7.39 -12.42 -41.74
CA GLY A 558 7.97 -13.49 -40.93
C GLY A 558 8.53 -14.65 -41.75
N MET A 559 9.80 -14.99 -41.51
CA MET A 559 10.44 -16.21 -41.98
C MET A 559 10.50 -17.23 -40.83
N ILE A 560 10.05 -18.46 -41.07
CA ILE A 560 10.18 -19.53 -40.09
C ILE A 560 11.56 -20.15 -40.24
N LEU A 561 12.39 -20.00 -39.22
CA LEU A 561 13.78 -20.48 -39.18
C LEU A 561 13.94 -21.69 -38.26
N VAL A 562 12.84 -22.39 -37.97
CA VAL A 562 12.79 -23.54 -37.06
C VAL A 562 13.02 -24.84 -37.84
N PRO A 563 14.14 -25.56 -37.65
CA PRO A 563 14.41 -26.78 -38.41
C PRO A 563 13.29 -27.82 -38.32
N GLY A 564 12.99 -28.49 -39.43
CA GLY A 564 12.01 -29.58 -39.49
C GLY A 564 10.53 -29.16 -39.49
N ARG A 565 10.20 -27.86 -39.48
CA ARG A 565 8.81 -27.40 -39.63
C ARG A 565 8.39 -27.33 -41.10
N LYS A 566 7.10 -27.54 -41.38
CA LYS A 566 6.52 -27.51 -42.74
C LYS A 566 6.85 -26.23 -43.52
N ARG A 567 6.89 -25.09 -42.82
CA ARG A 567 7.08 -23.74 -43.41
C ARG A 567 8.50 -23.20 -43.27
N THR A 568 9.46 -24.03 -42.87
CA THR A 568 10.86 -23.60 -42.70
C THR A 568 11.43 -23.14 -44.03
N VAL A 569 12.16 -22.02 -44.03
CA VAL A 569 12.87 -21.54 -45.22
C VAL A 569 14.29 -22.12 -45.29
N SER A 570 14.77 -22.39 -46.50
CA SER A 570 16.19 -22.71 -46.71
C SER A 570 17.05 -21.46 -46.52
N ASP A 571 18.36 -21.64 -46.36
CA ASP A 571 19.31 -20.52 -46.26
C ASP A 571 19.28 -19.62 -47.50
N GLU A 572 19.20 -20.22 -48.69
CA GLU A 572 19.13 -19.51 -49.97
C GLU A 572 17.84 -18.68 -50.05
N ALA A 573 16.70 -19.28 -49.68
CA ALA A 573 15.42 -18.60 -49.65
C ALA A 573 15.40 -17.44 -48.64
N ALA A 574 15.93 -17.66 -47.42
CA ALA A 574 16.01 -16.64 -46.37
C ALA A 574 16.85 -15.43 -46.82
N LYS A 575 18.02 -15.68 -47.44
CA LYS A 575 18.86 -14.61 -48.01
C LYS A 575 18.16 -13.86 -49.14
N ALA A 576 17.44 -14.57 -50.02
CA ALA A 576 16.72 -13.96 -51.13
C ALA A 576 15.56 -13.08 -50.66
N ILE A 577 14.77 -13.55 -49.68
CA ILE A 577 13.70 -12.77 -49.04
C ILE A 577 14.28 -11.54 -48.34
N SER A 578 15.34 -11.73 -47.55
CA SER A 578 16.00 -10.62 -46.86
C SER A 578 16.47 -9.55 -47.84
N LYS A 579 17.17 -9.95 -48.90
CA LYS A 579 17.62 -9.03 -49.96
C LYS A 579 16.43 -8.28 -50.57
N ALA A 580 15.36 -8.97 -50.96
CA ALA A 580 14.20 -8.38 -51.59
C ALA A 580 13.55 -7.29 -50.72
N ILE A 581 13.34 -7.57 -49.42
CA ILE A 581 12.72 -6.62 -48.49
C ILE A 581 13.63 -5.42 -48.18
N HIS A 582 14.94 -5.63 -48.02
CA HIS A 582 15.87 -4.53 -47.76
C HIS A 582 16.07 -3.61 -48.96
N THR A 583 15.87 -4.10 -50.19
CA THR A 583 15.92 -3.28 -51.41
C THR A 583 14.57 -2.68 -51.81
N PHE A 584 13.48 -3.10 -51.17
CA PHE A 584 12.14 -2.58 -51.45
C PHE A 584 11.94 -1.19 -50.86
N SER A 585 11.24 -0.33 -51.59
CA SER A 585 10.79 0.99 -51.10
C SER A 585 9.37 1.26 -51.59
N ARG A 586 8.48 1.69 -50.67
CA ARG A 586 7.10 2.03 -51.02
C ARG A 586 7.05 3.24 -51.98
N PRO A 587 6.20 3.23 -53.02
CA PRO A 587 6.09 4.30 -54.01
C PRO A 587 5.75 5.69 -53.42
N ASP A 588 4.93 5.74 -52.37
CA ASP A 588 4.50 7.00 -51.73
C ASP A 588 5.50 7.58 -50.69
N SER A 589 6.69 6.98 -50.54
CA SER A 589 7.68 7.46 -49.57
C SER A 589 8.39 8.76 -49.99
N SER A 590 8.32 9.15 -51.27
CA SER A 590 9.00 10.34 -51.81
C SER A 590 8.24 11.66 -51.63
N THR A 591 6.95 11.62 -51.28
CA THR A 591 6.09 12.82 -51.10
C THR A 591 5.86 13.20 -49.63
N ILE A 592 6.40 12.44 -48.68
CA ILE A 592 6.47 12.85 -47.28
C ILE A 592 7.67 13.80 -47.12
N THR A 593 7.60 14.99 -47.74
CA THR A 593 8.54 16.10 -47.53
C THR A 593 8.24 16.77 -46.20
N SER A 594 8.57 16.06 -45.12
CA SER A 594 8.72 16.48 -43.73
C SER A 594 8.99 15.18 -42.97
N PRO A 595 10.00 15.08 -42.08
CA PRO A 595 9.92 14.04 -41.07
C PRO A 595 8.70 14.37 -40.23
N SER A 596 7.51 13.83 -40.56
CA SER A 596 6.48 13.62 -39.57
C SER A 596 7.18 12.74 -38.54
N ALA A 597 7.64 13.40 -37.47
CA ALA A 597 8.58 12.82 -36.54
C ALA A 597 8.00 11.47 -36.11
N ALA A 598 8.72 10.37 -36.37
CA ALA A 598 8.41 9.08 -35.76
C ALA A 598 8.04 9.36 -34.30
N PRO A 599 6.87 8.93 -33.81
CA PRO A 599 6.31 9.50 -32.59
C PRO A 599 7.36 9.36 -31.48
N LYS A 600 7.90 10.48 -31.01
CA LYS A 600 9.03 10.44 -30.10
C LYS A 600 8.49 10.02 -28.73
N ILE A 601 9.15 9.07 -28.07
CA ILE A 601 8.91 8.85 -26.64
C ILE A 601 9.09 10.20 -25.96
N SER A 602 8.05 10.63 -25.25
CA SER A 602 8.07 11.90 -24.54
C SER A 602 9.29 11.96 -23.61
N THR A 603 10.09 13.01 -23.74
CA THR A 603 11.29 13.19 -22.91
C THR A 603 10.94 13.80 -21.55
N ASN A 604 9.72 14.28 -21.36
CA ASN A 604 9.29 14.97 -20.14
C ASN A 604 8.08 14.34 -19.44
N SER A 605 7.46 13.29 -19.98
CA SER A 605 6.39 12.55 -19.31
C SER A 605 6.63 11.04 -19.35
N ALA A 606 6.18 10.31 -18.33
CA ALA A 606 6.20 8.86 -18.34
C ALA A 606 5.13 8.29 -19.28
N SER A 607 5.36 7.11 -19.83
CA SER A 607 4.37 6.35 -20.62
C SER A 607 4.33 4.89 -20.17
N ASP A 608 3.23 4.19 -20.45
CA ASP A 608 3.25 2.73 -20.32
C ASP A 608 4.25 2.15 -21.33
N PHE A 609 4.93 1.07 -20.95
CA PHE A 609 5.90 0.38 -21.78
C PHE A 609 5.33 -0.02 -23.14
N PHE A 610 4.14 -0.63 -23.18
CA PHE A 610 3.53 -1.11 -24.43
C PHE A 610 2.98 0.01 -25.30
N ALA A 611 2.78 1.22 -24.76
CA ALA A 611 2.38 2.38 -25.56
C ALA A 611 3.46 2.77 -26.59
N SER A 612 4.73 2.44 -26.31
CA SER A 612 5.85 2.68 -27.24
C SER A 612 6.03 1.58 -28.29
N ALA A 613 5.33 0.45 -28.19
CA ALA A 613 5.53 -0.70 -29.07
C ALA A 613 5.36 -0.39 -30.58
N PRO A 614 4.37 0.42 -31.03
CA PRO A 614 4.26 0.79 -32.44
C PRO A 614 5.52 1.48 -33.01
N LEU A 615 6.27 2.22 -32.18
CA LEU A 615 7.51 2.89 -32.57
C LEU A 615 8.62 1.91 -32.91
N ASN A 616 8.67 0.81 -32.16
CA ASN A 616 9.69 -0.21 -32.30
C ASN A 616 9.33 -1.26 -33.36
N LEU A 617 8.08 -1.29 -33.82
CA LEU A 617 7.54 -2.28 -34.75
C LEU A 617 7.17 -1.70 -36.12
N THR A 618 7.62 -0.49 -36.43
CA THR A 618 7.46 0.13 -37.75
C THR A 618 8.80 0.65 -38.25
N SER A 619 9.06 0.54 -39.56
CA SER A 619 10.30 1.04 -40.13
C SER A 619 10.34 2.59 -40.11
N PRO A 620 11.53 3.20 -39.98
CA PRO A 620 11.68 4.65 -40.14
C PRO A 620 11.08 5.11 -41.47
N ASN A 621 10.15 6.06 -41.43
CA ASN A 621 9.39 6.58 -42.58
C ASN A 621 8.50 5.55 -43.31
N ARG A 622 8.24 4.37 -42.73
CA ARG A 622 7.39 3.31 -43.30
C ARG A 622 7.78 2.89 -44.73
N SER A 623 9.06 2.98 -45.08
CA SER A 623 9.55 2.74 -46.44
C SER A 623 9.50 1.26 -46.85
N ARG A 624 9.62 0.33 -45.89
CA ARG A 624 9.54 -1.12 -46.10
C ARG A 624 8.93 -1.85 -44.89
N PRO A 625 8.39 -3.08 -45.04
CA PRO A 625 8.10 -3.92 -43.89
C PRO A 625 9.36 -4.32 -43.12
N LEU A 626 9.22 -4.59 -41.83
CA LEU A 626 10.27 -5.17 -40.99
C LEU A 626 10.32 -6.69 -41.18
N LEU A 627 11.54 -7.23 -41.25
CA LEU A 627 11.79 -8.64 -41.43
C LEU A 627 11.92 -9.34 -40.06
N VAL A 628 11.07 -10.34 -39.85
CA VAL A 628 10.95 -11.09 -38.59
C VAL A 628 11.49 -12.50 -38.77
N GLY A 629 12.41 -12.94 -37.91
CA GLY A 629 12.78 -14.37 -37.82
C GLY A 629 12.01 -15.06 -36.71
N VAL A 630 11.35 -16.17 -37.02
CA VAL A 630 10.61 -16.99 -36.05
C VAL A 630 11.47 -18.18 -35.63
N PHE A 631 11.70 -18.29 -34.33
CA PHE A 631 12.50 -19.32 -33.69
C PHE A 631 11.66 -20.10 -32.68
N GLN A 632 12.05 -21.35 -32.43
CA GLN A 632 11.39 -22.21 -31.46
C GLN A 632 12.42 -23.13 -30.80
N ASN A 633 12.79 -22.80 -29.56
CA ASN A 633 13.71 -23.57 -28.71
C ASN A 633 15.11 -23.79 -29.31
N GLN A 634 15.53 -22.90 -30.21
CA GLN A 634 16.89 -22.88 -30.73
C GLN A 634 17.84 -22.20 -29.72
N PRO A 635 19.11 -22.61 -29.64
CA PRO A 635 20.11 -21.95 -28.82
C PRO A 635 20.24 -20.45 -29.13
N LEU A 636 20.46 -19.63 -28.09
CA LEU A 636 20.54 -18.17 -28.25
C LEU A 636 21.66 -17.73 -29.22
N ASP A 637 22.81 -18.41 -29.22
CA ASP A 637 23.92 -18.14 -30.12
C ASP A 637 23.56 -18.40 -31.59
N GLU A 638 22.78 -19.46 -31.86
CA GLU A 638 22.21 -19.72 -33.19
C GLU A 638 21.26 -18.59 -33.61
N ILE A 639 20.34 -18.18 -32.71
CA ILE A 639 19.39 -17.09 -32.96
C ILE A 639 20.14 -15.80 -33.32
N LEU A 640 21.17 -15.43 -32.55
CA LEU A 640 21.98 -14.23 -32.80
C LEU A 640 22.78 -14.32 -34.11
N SER A 641 23.32 -15.50 -34.43
CA SER A 641 24.01 -15.75 -35.69
C SER A 641 23.09 -15.57 -36.90
N LEU A 642 21.87 -16.13 -36.83
CA LEU A 642 20.87 -16.02 -37.89
C LEU A 642 20.27 -14.61 -38.00
N GLN A 643 20.09 -13.90 -36.88
CA GLN A 643 19.73 -12.48 -36.86
C GLN A 643 20.71 -11.65 -37.69
N LYS A 644 22.01 -11.80 -37.45
CA LYS A 644 23.05 -11.10 -38.19
C LYS A 644 23.12 -11.55 -39.65
N ARG A 645 23.08 -12.86 -39.90
CA ARG A 645 23.20 -13.45 -41.24
C ARG A 645 22.11 -12.98 -42.21
N TYR A 646 20.88 -12.86 -41.72
CA TYR A 646 19.73 -12.45 -42.53
C TYR A 646 19.32 -10.99 -42.33
N ASN A 647 20.06 -10.23 -41.53
CA ASN A 647 19.76 -8.85 -41.15
C ASN A 647 18.31 -8.69 -40.67
N LEU A 648 17.92 -9.54 -39.71
CA LEU A 648 16.55 -9.51 -39.16
C LEU A 648 16.34 -8.25 -38.33
N ASP A 649 15.20 -7.58 -38.51
CA ASP A 649 14.80 -6.40 -37.75
C ASP A 649 14.13 -6.76 -36.42
N ILE A 650 13.53 -7.96 -36.34
CA ILE A 650 12.77 -8.46 -35.17
C ILE A 650 13.02 -9.96 -35.02
N ILE A 651 13.11 -10.41 -33.76
CA ILE A 651 13.10 -11.83 -33.41
C ILE A 651 11.76 -12.20 -32.79
N GLN A 652 11.17 -13.31 -33.23
CA GLN A 652 9.98 -13.90 -32.61
C GLN A 652 10.34 -15.20 -31.90
N LEU A 653 10.21 -15.23 -30.57
CA LEU A 653 10.39 -16.41 -29.73
C LEU A 653 9.06 -17.14 -29.58
N HIS A 654 8.95 -18.32 -30.18
CA HIS A 654 7.69 -19.03 -30.37
C HIS A 654 7.63 -20.37 -29.62
N GLY A 655 8.64 -20.70 -28.83
CA GLY A 655 8.74 -21.90 -27.99
C GLY A 655 8.56 -21.61 -26.51
N SER A 656 9.42 -22.20 -25.70
CA SER A 656 9.54 -22.03 -24.25
C SER A 656 10.87 -21.35 -23.90
N GLU A 657 11.36 -20.47 -24.78
CA GLU A 657 12.60 -19.74 -24.55
C GLU A 657 12.48 -18.82 -23.33
N PRO A 658 13.57 -18.64 -22.54
CA PRO A 658 13.59 -17.67 -21.45
C PRO A 658 13.28 -16.25 -21.94
N VAL A 659 12.35 -15.56 -21.29
CA VAL A 659 11.92 -14.20 -21.67
C VAL A 659 13.03 -13.15 -21.45
N GLU A 660 13.97 -13.45 -20.56
CA GLU A 660 15.16 -12.64 -20.27
C GLU A 660 16.05 -12.45 -21.50
N TRP A 661 15.99 -13.37 -22.47
CA TRP A 661 16.76 -13.26 -23.72
C TRP A 661 16.42 -12.00 -24.51
N ALA A 662 15.20 -11.46 -24.36
CA ALA A 662 14.82 -10.22 -25.02
C ALA A 662 15.66 -9.00 -24.62
N ARG A 663 16.36 -9.05 -23.48
CA ARG A 663 17.26 -7.97 -23.02
C ARG A 663 18.63 -8.00 -23.69
N VAL A 664 19.04 -9.16 -24.22
CA VAL A 664 20.37 -9.34 -24.84
C VAL A 664 20.29 -9.47 -26.36
N ILE A 665 19.11 -9.77 -26.90
CA ILE A 665 18.86 -9.75 -28.34
C ILE A 665 18.92 -8.28 -28.82
N PRO A 666 19.75 -7.95 -29.83
CA PRO A 666 20.03 -6.57 -30.23
C PRO A 666 18.90 -5.90 -31.05
N VAL A 667 17.76 -6.57 -31.17
CA VAL A 667 16.59 -6.14 -31.94
C VAL A 667 15.32 -6.41 -31.13
N PRO A 668 14.20 -5.70 -31.39
CA PRO A 668 12.94 -5.97 -30.71
C PRO A 668 12.53 -7.44 -30.77
N VAL A 669 11.97 -7.94 -29.66
CA VAL A 669 11.52 -9.33 -29.52
C VAL A 669 10.00 -9.41 -29.42
N LEU A 670 9.38 -10.21 -30.27
CA LEU A 670 8.01 -10.68 -30.10
C LEU A 670 8.03 -12.01 -29.36
N ARG A 671 7.19 -12.18 -28.34
CA ARG A 671 7.07 -13.44 -27.59
C ARG A 671 5.66 -13.99 -27.75
N ARG A 672 5.55 -15.26 -28.13
CA ARG A 672 4.26 -15.94 -28.23
C ARG A 672 3.73 -16.29 -26.84
N PHE A 673 2.44 -16.06 -26.60
CA PHE A 673 1.73 -16.49 -25.40
C PHE A 673 0.43 -17.21 -25.76
N GLY A 674 0.10 -18.26 -24.99
CA GLY A 674 -1.22 -18.88 -25.01
C GLY A 674 -2.17 -18.36 -23.93
N PRO A 675 -3.48 -18.68 -24.02
CA PRO A 675 -4.43 -18.39 -22.94
C PRO A 675 -3.94 -18.96 -21.61
N GLY A 676 -3.93 -18.13 -20.56
CA GLY A 676 -3.48 -18.51 -19.22
C GLY A 676 -1.97 -18.59 -19.01
N GLU A 677 -1.14 -18.41 -20.05
CA GLU A 677 0.31 -18.40 -19.89
C GLU A 677 0.76 -17.15 -19.11
N PRO A 678 1.54 -17.31 -18.02
CA PRO A 678 1.98 -16.18 -17.23
C PRO A 678 2.97 -15.30 -18.01
N GLY A 679 3.07 -14.02 -17.63
CA GLY A 679 4.07 -13.13 -18.19
C GLY A 679 3.69 -12.41 -19.49
N ILE A 680 2.47 -12.60 -20.04
CA ILE A 680 2.01 -11.86 -21.24
C ILE A 680 2.16 -10.33 -21.10
N GLY A 681 1.90 -9.81 -19.89
CA GLY A 681 2.07 -8.41 -19.53
C GLY A 681 3.43 -8.05 -18.93
N ALA A 682 4.43 -8.94 -18.96
CA ALA A 682 5.75 -8.64 -18.41
C ALA A 682 6.45 -7.56 -19.24
N ARG A 683 6.51 -6.34 -18.72
CA ARG A 683 7.19 -5.21 -19.38
C ARG A 683 8.70 -5.39 -19.36
N GLY A 684 9.38 -4.95 -20.41
CA GLY A 684 10.84 -5.02 -20.52
C GLY A 684 11.41 -6.42 -20.82
N TYR A 685 10.55 -7.39 -21.13
CA TYR A 685 10.92 -8.77 -21.48
C TYR A 685 10.44 -9.21 -22.87
N HIS A 686 9.69 -8.35 -23.57
CA HIS A 686 9.35 -8.46 -24.99
C HIS A 686 8.81 -7.10 -25.45
N ALA A 687 8.99 -6.75 -26.71
CA ALA A 687 8.46 -5.52 -27.27
C ALA A 687 6.92 -5.55 -27.35
N LEU A 688 6.36 -6.70 -27.76
CA LEU A 688 4.93 -6.92 -27.82
C LEU A 688 4.62 -8.43 -27.76
N PRO A 689 3.61 -8.85 -26.97
CA PRO A 689 3.19 -10.25 -26.96
C PRO A 689 2.39 -10.58 -28.23
N LEU A 690 2.67 -11.74 -28.80
CA LEU A 690 1.89 -12.36 -29.85
C LEU A 690 0.97 -13.40 -29.20
N PHE A 691 -0.32 -13.11 -29.16
CA PHE A 691 -1.32 -13.95 -28.50
C PHE A 691 -1.90 -14.95 -29.50
N ASP A 692 -1.71 -16.24 -29.24
CA ASP A 692 -2.04 -17.34 -30.16
C ASP A 692 -2.67 -18.52 -29.39
N SER A 693 -3.66 -19.20 -29.97
CA SER A 693 -4.34 -20.36 -29.38
C SER A 693 -3.41 -21.57 -29.14
N GLY A 694 -2.31 -21.69 -29.89
CA GLY A 694 -1.40 -22.83 -29.78
C GLY A 694 -0.41 -22.89 -30.93
N SER A 695 0.85 -23.26 -30.68
CA SER A 695 1.84 -23.41 -31.76
C SER A 695 1.37 -24.44 -32.79
N GLY A 696 1.00 -23.98 -33.99
CA GLY A 696 0.60 -24.85 -35.10
C GLY A 696 -0.83 -25.42 -35.02
N SER A 697 -1.70 -24.93 -34.14
CA SER A 697 -3.09 -25.39 -34.05
C SER A 697 -3.92 -25.01 -35.29
N GLY A 698 -3.60 -23.87 -35.92
CA GLY A 698 -4.44 -23.27 -36.96
C GLY A 698 -5.83 -22.84 -36.46
N GLN A 699 -6.06 -22.90 -35.15
CA GLN A 699 -7.34 -22.59 -34.52
C GLN A 699 -7.41 -21.12 -34.14
N LEU A 700 -8.60 -20.55 -34.26
CA LEU A 700 -8.90 -19.22 -33.76
C LEU A 700 -8.82 -19.20 -32.23
N LEU A 701 -8.31 -18.09 -31.67
CA LEU A 701 -8.47 -17.79 -30.25
C LEU A 701 -9.94 -17.53 -29.94
N ASP A 702 -10.40 -18.00 -28.78
CA ASP A 702 -11.70 -17.61 -28.25
C ASP A 702 -11.67 -16.12 -27.89
N ALA A 703 -12.69 -15.37 -28.34
CA ALA A 703 -12.84 -13.96 -28.01
C ALA A 703 -12.94 -13.73 -26.49
N VAL A 704 -13.44 -14.72 -25.74
CA VAL A 704 -13.50 -14.70 -24.27
C VAL A 704 -12.09 -14.67 -23.67
N ASP A 705 -11.16 -15.47 -24.19
CA ASP A 705 -9.77 -15.51 -23.70
C ASP A 705 -9.02 -14.21 -24.00
N VAL A 706 -9.25 -13.63 -25.19
CA VAL A 706 -8.67 -12.33 -25.57
C VAL A 706 -9.18 -11.22 -24.66
N LYS A 707 -10.49 -11.17 -24.41
CA LYS A 707 -11.08 -10.21 -23.47
C LYS A 707 -10.53 -10.42 -22.06
N ALA A 708 -10.50 -11.65 -21.56
CA ALA A 708 -9.98 -11.95 -20.23
C ALA A 708 -8.53 -11.50 -20.04
N ALA A 709 -7.66 -11.66 -21.06
CA ALA A 709 -6.28 -11.19 -21.00
C ALA A 709 -6.20 -9.65 -20.97
N LEU A 710 -6.98 -8.98 -21.81
CA LEU A 710 -7.01 -7.52 -21.91
C LEU A 710 -7.70 -6.86 -20.70
N GLU A 711 -8.72 -7.46 -20.10
CA GLU A 711 -9.40 -6.94 -18.91
C GLU A 711 -8.50 -6.94 -17.66
N ARG A 712 -7.64 -7.95 -17.51
CA ARG A 712 -6.67 -8.06 -16.40
C ARG A 712 -5.64 -6.93 -16.39
N ASP A 713 -5.30 -6.38 -17.55
CA ASP A 713 -4.32 -5.31 -17.70
C ASP A 713 -4.75 -4.33 -18.78
N ARG A 714 -5.26 -3.16 -18.35
CA ARG A 714 -5.78 -2.10 -19.22
C ARG A 714 -4.74 -1.54 -20.19
N GLU A 715 -3.46 -1.62 -19.85
CA GLU A 715 -2.38 -1.14 -20.70
C GLU A 715 -1.77 -2.23 -21.58
N LEU A 716 -2.20 -3.50 -21.43
CA LEU A 716 -1.76 -4.57 -22.31
C LEU A 716 -2.12 -4.23 -23.76
N ARG A 717 -1.18 -4.52 -24.64
CA ARG A 717 -1.30 -4.44 -26.09
C ARG A 717 -0.81 -5.74 -26.67
N ILE A 718 -1.46 -6.26 -27.71
CA ILE A 718 -1.14 -7.58 -28.28
C ILE A 718 -1.09 -7.56 -29.81
N ILE A 719 -0.39 -8.54 -30.39
CA ILE A 719 -0.62 -9.00 -31.77
C ILE A 719 -1.51 -10.24 -31.68
N LEU A 720 -2.64 -10.25 -32.37
CA LEU A 720 -3.52 -11.42 -32.41
C LEU A 720 -3.07 -12.38 -33.51
N ALA A 721 -2.95 -13.66 -33.19
CA ALA A 721 -2.54 -14.72 -34.11
C ALA A 721 -3.39 -15.99 -33.93
N GLY A 722 -3.23 -16.94 -34.83
CA GLY A 722 -3.92 -18.24 -34.79
C GLY A 722 -5.25 -18.23 -35.54
N GLY A 723 -5.38 -19.08 -36.56
CA GLY A 723 -6.63 -19.28 -37.32
C GLY A 723 -7.14 -18.08 -38.14
N LEU A 724 -6.40 -16.97 -38.19
CA LEU A 724 -6.80 -15.79 -38.96
C LEU A 724 -6.70 -16.03 -40.47
N ALA A 725 -7.64 -15.47 -41.22
CA ALA A 725 -7.75 -15.56 -42.67
C ALA A 725 -8.47 -14.30 -43.21
N PRO A 726 -8.40 -14.01 -44.54
CA PRO A 726 -9.08 -12.86 -45.13
C PRO A 726 -10.56 -12.74 -44.75
N GLU A 727 -11.23 -13.88 -44.59
CA GLU A 727 -12.66 -13.97 -44.37
C GLU A 727 -13.08 -13.68 -42.91
N ASN A 728 -12.17 -13.79 -41.95
CA ASN A 728 -12.51 -13.72 -40.51
C ASN A 728 -11.78 -12.61 -39.72
N VAL A 729 -10.69 -12.04 -40.24
CA VAL A 729 -9.86 -11.10 -39.47
C VAL A 729 -10.66 -9.90 -38.94
N ALA A 730 -11.56 -9.35 -39.76
CA ALA A 730 -12.38 -8.22 -39.38
C ALA A 730 -13.41 -8.56 -38.30
N SER A 731 -14.06 -9.73 -38.37
CA SER A 731 -15.05 -10.12 -37.36
C SER A 731 -14.39 -10.49 -36.04
N VAL A 732 -13.23 -11.14 -36.07
CA VAL A 732 -12.47 -11.51 -34.86
C VAL A 732 -12.01 -10.27 -34.10
N VAL A 733 -11.41 -9.27 -34.77
CA VAL A 733 -11.00 -8.03 -34.08
C VAL A 733 -12.23 -7.29 -33.56
N LYS A 734 -13.31 -7.17 -34.35
CA LYS A 734 -14.54 -6.49 -33.91
C LYS A 734 -15.25 -7.18 -32.73
N ALA A 735 -15.16 -8.50 -32.61
CA ALA A 735 -15.77 -9.26 -31.51
C ALA A 735 -15.21 -8.87 -30.12
N THR A 736 -14.02 -8.27 -30.08
CA THR A 736 -13.40 -7.78 -28.83
C THR A 736 -13.97 -6.45 -28.32
N GLY A 737 -14.84 -5.78 -29.09
CA GLY A 737 -15.51 -4.55 -28.66
C GLY A 737 -14.53 -3.39 -28.48
N GLU A 738 -14.71 -2.60 -27.41
CA GLU A 738 -13.87 -1.42 -27.12
C GLU A 738 -12.39 -1.76 -26.86
N ASP A 739 -12.11 -3.02 -26.51
CA ASP A 739 -10.75 -3.53 -26.30
C ASP A 739 -10.01 -3.82 -27.60
N GLY A 740 -10.71 -3.88 -28.74
CA GLY A 740 -10.11 -4.03 -30.06
C GLY A 740 -9.09 -2.93 -30.38
N ALA A 741 -9.25 -1.75 -29.77
CA ALA A 741 -8.27 -0.67 -29.87
C ALA A 741 -6.86 -1.09 -29.40
N ARG A 742 -6.78 -2.06 -28.48
CA ARG A 742 -5.57 -2.57 -27.84
C ARG A 742 -4.91 -3.75 -28.58
N ILE A 743 -5.57 -4.28 -29.61
CA ILE A 743 -4.99 -5.22 -30.57
C ILE A 743 -4.17 -4.42 -31.58
N LEU A 744 -2.88 -4.26 -31.34
CA LEU A 744 -2.02 -3.42 -32.20
C LEU A 744 -1.72 -4.06 -33.55
N GLY A 745 -1.83 -5.39 -33.66
CA GLY A 745 -1.63 -6.07 -34.93
C GLY A 745 -2.31 -7.41 -35.04
N VAL A 746 -2.31 -7.94 -36.26
CA VAL A 746 -2.77 -9.28 -36.61
C VAL A 746 -1.69 -10.03 -37.36
N ASP A 747 -1.56 -11.33 -37.08
CA ASP A 747 -0.59 -12.23 -37.70
C ASP A 747 -1.29 -13.41 -38.37
N VAL A 748 -1.00 -13.62 -39.66
CA VAL A 748 -1.50 -14.78 -40.42
C VAL A 748 -0.37 -15.66 -40.90
N SER A 749 -0.60 -16.98 -40.89
CA SER A 749 0.28 -17.96 -41.53
C SER A 749 -0.52 -18.87 -42.46
N SER A 750 -1.19 -19.92 -41.94
CA SER A 750 -1.91 -20.88 -42.76
C SER A 750 -3.14 -20.30 -43.49
N GLY A 751 -3.75 -19.23 -42.97
CA GLY A 751 -4.97 -18.66 -43.57
C GLY A 751 -4.78 -18.02 -44.95
N VAL A 752 -3.53 -17.78 -45.37
CA VAL A 752 -3.20 -17.28 -46.72
C VAL A 752 -2.61 -18.37 -47.62
N GLU A 753 -2.67 -19.63 -47.20
CA GLU A 753 -2.27 -20.77 -48.04
C GLU A 753 -3.44 -21.27 -48.89
N GLY A 754 -3.12 -21.82 -50.07
CA GLY A 754 -4.04 -22.59 -50.90
C GLY A 754 -4.20 -24.03 -50.38
N SER A 755 -5.05 -24.81 -51.04
CA SER A 755 -5.28 -26.22 -50.72
C SER A 755 -4.03 -27.11 -50.90
N ASP A 756 -3.07 -26.64 -51.71
CA ASP A 756 -1.75 -27.23 -51.92
C ASP A 756 -0.74 -26.91 -50.80
N GLY A 757 -1.14 -26.09 -49.81
CA GLY A 757 -0.28 -25.62 -48.73
C GLY A 757 0.76 -24.59 -49.18
N GLN A 758 0.64 -24.04 -50.39
CA GLN A 758 1.48 -22.95 -50.87
C GLN A 758 0.86 -21.60 -50.52
N GLN A 759 1.68 -20.56 -50.31
CA GLN A 759 1.15 -19.22 -50.08
C GLN A 759 0.47 -18.71 -51.35
N SER A 760 -0.78 -18.26 -51.24
CA SER A 760 -1.49 -17.58 -52.33
C SER A 760 -1.24 -16.08 -52.25
N LEU A 761 -0.65 -15.52 -53.32
CA LEU A 761 -0.40 -14.08 -53.41
C LEU A 761 -1.70 -13.26 -53.35
N GLU A 762 -2.79 -13.80 -53.90
CA GLU A 762 -4.12 -13.18 -53.84
C GLU A 762 -4.62 -13.16 -52.39
N ARG A 763 -4.59 -14.30 -51.69
CA ARG A 763 -5.03 -14.36 -50.28
C ARG A 763 -4.19 -13.49 -49.36
N ILE A 764 -2.89 -13.35 -49.62
CA ILE A 764 -2.02 -12.40 -48.91
C ILE A 764 -2.55 -10.97 -49.08
N ARG A 765 -2.83 -10.54 -50.32
CA ARG A 765 -3.36 -9.21 -50.62
C ARG A 765 -4.73 -8.99 -49.97
N ASP A 766 -5.61 -10.00 -50.04
CA ASP A 766 -6.94 -9.94 -49.44
C ASP A 766 -6.89 -9.84 -47.92
N PHE A 767 -6.01 -10.61 -47.26
CA PHE A 767 -5.83 -10.52 -45.82
C PHE A 767 -5.36 -9.14 -45.39
N ILE A 768 -4.34 -8.60 -46.07
CA ILE A 768 -3.81 -7.27 -45.74
C ILE A 768 -4.87 -6.20 -45.97
N LYS A 769 -5.59 -6.26 -47.08
CA LYS A 769 -6.71 -5.35 -47.37
C LYS A 769 -7.80 -5.43 -46.31
N ALA A 770 -8.22 -6.64 -45.93
CA ALA A 770 -9.25 -6.86 -44.92
C ALA A 770 -8.82 -6.35 -43.53
N ALA A 771 -7.57 -6.61 -43.13
CA ALA A 771 -7.02 -6.16 -41.86
C ALA A 771 -6.86 -4.62 -41.81
N LYS A 772 -6.32 -4.01 -42.87
CA LYS A 772 -6.14 -2.55 -42.97
C LYS A 772 -7.47 -1.80 -43.08
N ALA A 773 -8.55 -2.44 -43.52
CA ALA A 773 -9.88 -1.83 -43.56
C ALA A 773 -10.59 -1.80 -42.19
N ILE A 774 -10.01 -2.40 -41.14
CA ILE A 774 -10.60 -2.38 -39.78
C ILE A 774 -10.46 -0.98 -39.15
N ARG A 775 -9.29 -0.36 -39.30
CA ARG A 775 -8.95 0.99 -38.86
C ARG A 775 -7.70 1.49 -39.56
#